data_AF-A0A3N5U8Y3-F1
#
_entry.id   AF-A0A3N5U8Y3-F1
#
_cell.length_a   1.000
_cell.length_b   1.000
_cell.length_c   1.000
_cell.angle_alpha   90.00
_cell.angle_beta   90.00
_cell.angle_gamma   90.00
#
_symmetry.space_group_name_H-M   'P 1'
#
loop_
_entity.id
_entity.type
_entity.pdbx_description
1 polymer ?
#
loop_
_entity_poly.entity_id
_entity_poly.type
_entity_poly.pdbx_seq_one_letter_code
_entity_poly.pdbx_strand_id
1 'polypeptide(L)'
;MPEPPSRRRSRLLFDRGDYRLISIVEDAFSKDRDFEYARRQYSGYFHPHGIKELAETKRLRIAYAMVHLLTSLEIGGMDDRLVALRSLRDEVLDTAEGPMPKNTARVLMQIMKEVVRTRDDHMRQLKLAHDFRMTVSGKPRVVRKQLKQYHLLEMPEEWNQISFDDHVHDANTKGRKSSTHLIMDAWIKGIRRLRIVHYNYIEPRFATELLEAARIMDIDVRIGIEFSSRFRNKYINLIWVPRGFPDSQAFLCFLEEPAVVTLMNEGRKVSAYQQKYVMELLEAFNKRHLFEFRKTYEIDLEPVDEKEFLVFVGIGQKSIFHLEKFIHQKILNVLRKKAEQLRSDYCTADDEERVRIEKWFDEMNHLDLEVLVAGYLKPSSNPDIPTPAVPSDDPDVPYLMKLSPGELLDRLAALQSGYRITLNLTNVEVEEVLELIYDCEGRISRLELFNLKDWAAGKTDHIQAISRLWEAINKQNPIALKRLILEIIQNVELKNLPGSKKQVEKLTAILHDIINLQLMYKIKPLKARLGSDSTGRSRRSHGMGLAVIETLPRRARKQIEKDVGAGRDIIPIYLSVHKRFSFVTRENVRKKFRTLAESLPFIRWIVYSQKEDWEVLDFSARMTKKGNVITLGGTDKTVVNDLYLAPSVSNHEKKQIPWAYVNSHLKNLLKVIIGFIPAFATFALTKDWWLLAYFGAFIWFGITGARNILQSVLGGGGLRRSPLLRWDRYVNWDRTADSLLFTGFSVPLLDYLVKTVIMDRIFDVTTATQPVLLYSVMAAANGVYLSSHNSFRGLPKAAIFGNFFRSIMSIPIAILINFVAGSIMTVYGAEAAAGILQKWAAIISKTASDIVAGIIEGTADRYANIRTRFREYRKKLSDLMAIYAQIELLFPETKTLELLENTAKIQEKANAEAQVMEKIICIHALDALYFWMYQPRARSAISHLMNSISEEERHIWVTSQFTLLRQKEISQMFINGVLGPDFARALSFYLSRYPEYLEDMKRFV
;
A
#
# COMPACT_ATOMS: atom_id res chain seq x y z
N MET A 1 17.50 -46.46 4.18
CA MET A 1 17.05 -45.79 5.42
C MET A 1 15.78 -45.00 5.14
N PRO A 2 14.69 -45.19 5.91
CA PRO A 2 13.47 -44.42 5.74
C PRO A 2 13.66 -43.00 6.30
N GLU A 3 13.28 -41.99 5.50
CA GLU A 3 13.31 -40.56 5.90
C GLU A 3 12.47 -40.31 7.17
N PRO A 4 12.87 -39.39 8.06
CA PRO A 4 12.15 -39.10 9.29
C PRO A 4 10.71 -38.59 9.02
N PRO A 5 9.74 -38.93 9.89
CA PRO A 5 8.31 -38.67 9.68
C PRO A 5 7.93 -37.18 9.58
N SER A 6 8.79 -36.27 10.04
CA SER A 6 8.60 -34.82 9.93
C SER A 6 8.66 -34.29 8.49
N ARG A 7 9.50 -34.87 7.62
CA ARG A 7 9.62 -34.46 6.20
C ARG A 7 8.49 -34.99 5.30
N ARG A 8 7.85 -36.12 5.65
CA ARG A 8 6.71 -36.65 4.88
C ARG A 8 5.43 -35.84 5.07
N ARG A 9 5.12 -35.42 6.31
CA ARG A 9 3.98 -34.52 6.58
C ARG A 9 4.17 -33.14 5.94
N SER A 10 5.41 -32.69 5.80
CA SER A 10 5.73 -31.36 5.25
C SER A 10 5.54 -31.24 3.72
N ARG A 11 5.65 -32.36 2.96
CA ARG A 11 5.38 -32.39 1.51
C ARG A 11 3.90 -32.27 1.14
N LEU A 12 3.00 -32.66 2.05
CA LEU A 12 1.54 -32.62 1.82
C LEU A 12 0.93 -31.24 2.10
N LEU A 13 1.53 -30.46 3.00
CA LEU A 13 0.94 -29.26 3.60
C LEU A 13 1.58 -27.94 3.17
N PHE A 14 2.67 -27.96 2.39
CA PHE A 14 3.30 -26.76 1.83
C PHE A 14 3.91 -27.05 0.47
N ASP A 15 4.03 -26.03 -0.37
CA ASP A 15 4.64 -26.14 -1.69
C ASP A 15 6.16 -25.89 -1.61
N ARG A 16 6.94 -26.44 -2.55
CA ARG A 16 8.41 -26.21 -2.61
C ARG A 16 8.78 -24.72 -2.66
N GLY A 17 7.91 -23.91 -3.26
CA GLY A 17 8.09 -22.46 -3.32
C GLY A 17 7.97 -21.75 -1.96
N ASP A 18 7.23 -22.34 -1.01
CA ASP A 18 7.08 -21.76 0.34
C ASP A 18 8.41 -21.89 1.11
N TYR A 19 9.09 -23.03 0.99
CA TYR A 19 10.43 -23.23 1.58
C TYR A 19 11.51 -22.37 0.91
N ARG A 20 11.48 -22.21 -0.42
CA ARG A 20 12.43 -21.34 -1.14
C ARG A 20 12.25 -19.86 -0.77
N LEU A 21 11.04 -19.45 -0.37
CA LEU A 21 10.81 -18.10 0.14
C LEU A 21 11.53 -17.89 1.48
N ILE A 22 11.43 -18.85 2.39
CA ILE A 22 12.08 -18.79 3.70
C ILE A 22 13.59 -18.77 3.56
N SER A 23 14.15 -19.62 2.69
CA SER A 23 15.60 -19.62 2.46
C SER A 23 16.09 -18.24 1.98
N ILE A 24 15.36 -17.56 1.10
CA ILE A 24 15.71 -16.18 0.67
C ILE A 24 15.70 -15.20 1.86
N VAL A 25 14.75 -15.33 2.78
CA VAL A 25 14.68 -14.48 3.97
C VAL A 25 15.84 -14.77 4.91
N GLU A 26 16.23 -16.03 5.07
CA GLU A 26 17.38 -16.43 5.88
C GLU A 26 18.70 -15.96 5.26
N ASP A 27 18.89 -16.21 3.96
CA ASP A 27 20.09 -15.85 3.18
C ASP A 27 20.33 -14.33 3.17
N ALA A 28 19.27 -13.52 3.06
CA ALA A 28 19.40 -12.06 3.06
C ALA A 28 19.85 -11.49 4.42
N PHE A 29 19.75 -12.26 5.51
CA PHE A 29 20.13 -11.83 6.86
C PHE A 29 21.35 -12.57 7.42
N SER A 30 21.81 -13.65 6.79
CA SER A 30 22.91 -14.51 7.27
C SER A 30 24.34 -14.02 6.97
N LYS A 31 24.51 -12.88 6.28
CA LYS A 31 25.78 -12.25 5.88
C LYS A 31 26.59 -13.04 4.83
N ASP A 32 26.44 -12.66 3.57
CA ASP A 32 27.54 -12.62 2.58
C ASP A 32 27.28 -11.45 1.61
N ARG A 33 28.06 -10.37 1.73
CA ARG A 33 27.81 -9.07 1.07
C ARG A 33 28.41 -8.93 -0.33
N ASP A 34 29.24 -9.88 -0.78
CA ASP A 34 30.07 -9.68 -1.97
C ASP A 34 29.37 -10.00 -3.30
N PHE A 35 28.31 -10.83 -3.28
CA PHE A 35 27.48 -11.10 -4.48
C PHE A 35 26.36 -10.08 -4.73
N GLU A 36 26.16 -9.12 -3.81
CA GLU A 36 25.03 -8.18 -3.86
C GLU A 36 25.33 -6.87 -4.61
N TYR A 37 26.59 -6.47 -4.81
CA TYR A 37 26.92 -5.12 -5.28
C TYR A 37 26.49 -4.84 -6.74
N ALA A 38 26.79 -5.76 -7.68
CA ALA A 38 26.40 -5.60 -9.09
C ALA A 38 24.88 -5.77 -9.29
N ARG A 39 24.23 -6.67 -8.53
CA ARG A 39 22.77 -6.81 -8.49
C ARG A 39 22.13 -5.53 -7.94
N ARG A 40 22.70 -4.90 -6.90
CA ARG A 40 22.20 -3.64 -6.33
C ARG A 40 22.30 -2.46 -7.30
N GLN A 41 23.41 -2.32 -8.02
CA GLN A 41 23.62 -1.18 -8.92
C GLN A 41 22.69 -1.20 -10.15
N TYR A 42 22.41 -2.38 -10.72
CA TYR A 42 21.71 -2.48 -12.00
C TYR A 42 20.29 -3.09 -11.93
N SER A 43 19.91 -3.76 -10.84
CA SER A 43 18.58 -4.41 -10.73
C SER A 43 17.41 -3.45 -10.89
N GLY A 44 17.57 -2.18 -10.49
CA GLY A 44 16.55 -1.14 -10.60
C GLY A 44 16.21 -0.73 -12.04
N TYR A 45 17.10 -0.98 -13.01
CA TYR A 45 16.87 -0.62 -14.42
C TYR A 45 16.16 -1.74 -15.21
N PHE A 46 16.22 -2.99 -14.73
CA PHE A 46 15.50 -4.09 -15.36
C PHE A 46 14.00 -3.98 -15.14
N HIS A 47 13.25 -4.06 -16.24
CA HIS A 47 11.81 -4.09 -16.18
C HIS A 47 11.33 -5.31 -15.39
N PRO A 48 10.32 -5.17 -14.51
CA PRO A 48 9.69 -6.29 -13.79
C PRO A 48 9.29 -7.50 -14.66
N HIS A 49 8.80 -7.25 -15.88
CA HIS A 49 8.45 -8.27 -16.88
C HIS A 49 9.54 -8.50 -17.96
N GLY A 50 10.77 -8.03 -17.70
CA GLY A 50 11.91 -8.05 -18.60
C GLY A 50 12.72 -9.34 -18.53
N ILE A 51 13.96 -9.31 -19.02
CA ILE A 51 14.80 -10.52 -19.16
C ILE A 51 15.05 -11.26 -17.84
N LYS A 52 14.93 -10.56 -16.69
CA LYS A 52 15.03 -11.16 -15.35
C LYS A 52 13.98 -12.23 -15.05
N GLU A 53 12.90 -12.33 -15.82
CA GLU A 53 11.95 -13.45 -15.75
C GLU A 53 12.56 -14.81 -16.11
N LEU A 54 13.66 -14.82 -16.88
CA LEU A 54 14.39 -16.04 -17.22
C LEU A 54 15.26 -16.56 -16.08
N ALA A 55 15.72 -15.66 -15.20
CA ALA A 55 16.53 -15.99 -14.03
C ALA A 55 15.67 -16.41 -12.85
N GLU A 56 14.64 -15.62 -12.51
CA GLU A 56 13.85 -15.85 -11.28
C GLU A 56 12.34 -15.74 -11.53
N THR A 57 11.54 -16.48 -10.77
CA THR A 57 10.06 -16.37 -10.85
C THR A 57 9.58 -15.07 -10.20
N LYS A 58 8.48 -14.50 -10.73
CA LYS A 58 7.84 -13.27 -10.20
C LYS A 58 7.67 -13.26 -8.69
N ARG A 59 7.17 -14.36 -8.12
CA ARG A 59 6.93 -14.50 -6.67
C ARG A 59 8.20 -14.31 -5.85
N LEU A 60 9.33 -14.86 -6.32
CA LEU A 60 10.62 -14.75 -5.65
C LEU A 60 11.23 -13.36 -5.84
N ARG A 61 11.06 -12.73 -7.02
CA ARG A 61 11.52 -11.36 -7.25
C ARG A 61 10.81 -10.35 -6.33
N ILE A 62 9.48 -10.45 -6.24
CA ILE A 62 8.68 -9.63 -5.31
C ILE A 62 9.17 -9.84 -3.88
N ALA A 63 9.40 -11.09 -3.48
CA ALA A 63 9.90 -11.39 -2.16
C ALA A 63 11.30 -10.80 -1.90
N TYR A 64 12.22 -10.97 -2.85
CA TYR A 64 13.57 -10.42 -2.76
C TYR A 64 13.54 -8.90 -2.63
N ALA A 65 12.73 -8.20 -3.44
CA ALA A 65 12.59 -6.76 -3.34
C ALA A 65 12.03 -6.31 -1.98
N MET A 66 11.07 -7.06 -1.41
CA MET A 66 10.53 -6.76 -0.09
C MET A 66 11.54 -7.03 1.03
N VAL A 67 12.25 -8.16 0.97
CA VAL A 67 13.28 -8.51 1.95
C VAL A 67 14.40 -7.48 1.90
N HIS A 68 14.88 -7.13 0.69
CA HIS A 68 15.90 -6.10 0.49
C HIS A 68 15.47 -4.74 1.07
N LEU A 69 14.20 -4.34 0.87
CA LEU A 69 13.69 -3.12 1.50
C LEU A 69 13.68 -3.24 3.03
N LEU A 70 13.17 -4.34 3.59
CA LEU A 70 13.11 -4.48 5.05
C LEU A 70 14.51 -4.49 5.68
N THR A 71 15.48 -5.16 5.06
CA THR A 71 16.89 -5.13 5.50
C THR A 71 17.48 -3.72 5.37
N SER A 72 17.22 -3.01 4.27
CA SER A 72 17.75 -1.66 4.07
C SER A 72 17.11 -0.64 5.02
N LEU A 73 15.85 -0.85 5.42
CA LEU A 73 15.20 -0.02 6.44
C LEU A 73 15.79 -0.22 7.85
N GLU A 74 16.38 -1.39 8.14
CA GLU A 74 17.01 -1.69 9.43
C GLU A 74 18.48 -1.28 9.50
N ILE A 75 19.26 -1.51 8.44
CA ILE A 75 20.74 -1.38 8.46
C ILE A 75 21.27 -0.48 7.32
N GLY A 76 20.49 -0.22 6.28
CA GLY A 76 20.94 0.45 5.06
C GLY A 76 21.00 1.98 5.15
N GLY A 77 21.85 2.58 4.30
CA GLY A 77 21.94 4.04 4.12
C GLY A 77 20.71 4.64 3.45
N MET A 78 20.66 5.97 3.35
CA MET A 78 19.54 6.69 2.70
C MET A 78 19.33 6.23 1.25
N ASP A 79 20.40 6.19 0.45
CA ASP A 79 20.31 5.83 -0.96
C ASP A 79 19.89 4.37 -1.15
N ASP A 80 20.42 3.46 -0.33
CA ASP A 80 20.02 2.04 -0.33
C ASP A 80 18.52 1.89 -0.05
N ARG A 81 17.98 2.66 0.92
CA ARG A 81 16.56 2.66 1.26
C ARG A 81 15.70 3.15 0.08
N LEU A 82 16.09 4.24 -0.57
CA LEU A 82 15.36 4.80 -1.71
C LEU A 82 15.41 3.89 -2.94
N VAL A 83 16.57 3.30 -3.25
CA VAL A 83 16.74 2.33 -4.34
C VAL A 83 15.90 1.08 -4.07
N ALA A 84 15.93 0.56 -2.85
CA ALA A 84 15.11 -0.58 -2.47
C ALA A 84 13.61 -0.27 -2.58
N LEU A 85 13.17 0.92 -2.19
CA LEU A 85 11.77 1.34 -2.28
C LEU A 85 11.31 1.48 -3.73
N ARG A 86 12.14 2.04 -4.63
CA ARG A 86 11.87 2.11 -6.07
C ARG A 86 11.72 0.71 -6.68
N SER A 87 12.71 -0.15 -6.42
CA SER A 87 12.70 -1.54 -6.88
C SER A 87 11.46 -2.28 -6.41
N LEU A 88 11.06 -2.09 -5.15
CA LEU A 88 9.83 -2.67 -4.61
C LEU A 88 8.58 -2.16 -5.31
N ARG A 89 8.46 -0.84 -5.52
CA ARG A 89 7.32 -0.25 -6.23
C ARG A 89 7.17 -0.88 -7.61
N ASP A 90 8.26 -0.96 -8.36
CA ASP A 90 8.25 -1.52 -9.71
C ASP A 90 7.86 -3.01 -9.68
N GLU A 91 8.42 -3.81 -8.77
CA GLU A 91 8.11 -5.23 -8.68
C GLU A 91 6.69 -5.52 -8.18
N VAL A 92 6.16 -4.71 -7.27
CA VAL A 92 4.87 -4.99 -6.63
C VAL A 92 3.72 -4.30 -7.35
N LEU A 93 3.81 -3.00 -7.60
CA LEU A 93 2.68 -2.22 -8.14
C LEU A 93 2.54 -2.39 -9.64
N ASP A 94 3.65 -2.40 -10.38
CA ASP A 94 3.57 -2.48 -11.84
C ASP A 94 3.30 -3.90 -12.34
N THR A 95 3.61 -4.93 -11.53
CA THR A 95 3.35 -6.34 -11.87
C THR A 95 2.08 -6.92 -11.27
N ALA A 96 1.47 -6.30 -10.25
CA ALA A 96 0.31 -6.90 -9.60
C ALA A 96 -0.81 -7.19 -10.62
N GLU A 97 -1.23 -8.45 -10.69
CA GLU A 97 -2.26 -8.94 -11.60
C GLU A 97 -3.63 -8.99 -10.91
N GLY A 98 -4.68 -9.00 -11.72
CA GLY A 98 -6.05 -9.10 -11.23
C GLY A 98 -6.71 -7.75 -10.96
N PRO A 99 -7.95 -7.75 -10.44
CA PRO A 99 -8.77 -6.55 -10.35
C PRO A 99 -8.48 -5.69 -9.11
N MET A 100 -7.54 -6.10 -8.22
CA MET A 100 -7.21 -5.40 -6.98
C MET A 100 -5.69 -5.22 -6.75
N PRO A 101 -4.94 -4.65 -7.70
CA PRO A 101 -3.48 -4.62 -7.64
C PRO A 101 -2.94 -3.85 -6.43
N LYS A 102 -3.50 -2.67 -6.09
CA LYS A 102 -2.99 -1.83 -4.99
C LYS A 102 -3.29 -2.47 -3.64
N ASN A 103 -4.49 -3.01 -3.45
CA ASN A 103 -4.79 -3.73 -2.20
C ASN A 103 -3.98 -5.02 -2.06
N THR A 104 -3.70 -5.73 -3.15
CA THR A 104 -2.83 -6.92 -3.15
C THR A 104 -1.43 -6.56 -2.66
N ALA A 105 -0.85 -5.51 -3.23
CA ALA A 105 0.45 -4.99 -2.87
C ALA A 105 0.56 -4.61 -1.37
N ARG A 106 -0.43 -3.88 -0.84
CA ARG A 106 -0.51 -3.51 0.59
C ARG A 106 -0.47 -4.74 1.50
N VAL A 107 -1.24 -5.76 1.16
CA VAL A 107 -1.27 -7.02 1.92
C VAL A 107 0.06 -7.75 1.84
N LEU A 108 0.65 -7.88 0.65
CA LEU A 108 1.92 -8.59 0.48
C LEU A 108 3.04 -7.98 1.33
N MET A 109 3.10 -6.65 1.38
CA MET A 109 4.08 -5.94 2.22
C MET A 109 3.82 -6.19 3.71
N GLN A 110 2.55 -6.22 4.13
CA GLN A 110 2.20 -6.54 5.52
C GLN A 110 2.53 -7.99 5.88
N ILE A 111 2.28 -8.97 4.99
CA ILE A 111 2.65 -10.37 5.21
C ILE A 111 4.17 -10.49 5.34
N MET A 112 4.95 -9.87 4.45
CA MET A 112 6.41 -9.97 4.49
C MET A 112 7.01 -9.35 5.76
N LYS A 113 6.44 -8.24 6.25
CA LYS A 113 6.81 -7.67 7.56
C LYS A 113 6.61 -8.68 8.69
N GLU A 114 5.53 -9.45 8.66
CA GLU A 114 5.30 -10.51 9.65
C GLU A 114 6.23 -11.71 9.47
N VAL A 115 6.56 -12.12 8.23
CA VAL A 115 7.55 -13.18 7.97
C VAL A 115 8.90 -12.83 8.59
N VAL A 116 9.35 -11.58 8.42
CA VAL A 116 10.59 -11.07 9.00
C VAL A 116 10.51 -10.98 10.53
N ARG A 117 9.36 -10.63 11.11
CA ARG A 117 9.17 -10.56 12.57
C ARG A 117 9.13 -11.91 13.27
N THR A 118 8.70 -12.98 12.59
CA THR A 118 8.48 -14.30 13.22
C THR A 118 9.59 -15.29 12.91
N ARG A 119 10.85 -14.85 12.81
CA ARG A 119 12.00 -15.71 12.48
C ARG A 119 12.22 -16.87 13.42
N ASP A 120 11.89 -16.67 14.68
CA ASP A 120 12.09 -17.69 15.70
C ASP A 120 11.05 -18.82 15.62
N ASP A 121 10.00 -18.68 14.79
CA ASP A 121 8.96 -19.69 14.56
C ASP A 121 8.86 -20.08 13.08
N HIS A 122 9.66 -21.09 12.71
CA HIS A 122 9.71 -21.63 11.35
C HIS A 122 8.34 -22.14 10.83
N MET A 123 7.48 -22.67 11.70
CA MET A 123 6.15 -23.16 11.27
C MET A 123 5.21 -21.98 10.93
N ARG A 124 5.25 -20.92 11.73
CA ARG A 124 4.52 -19.69 11.44
C ARG A 124 5.04 -19.00 10.19
N GLN A 125 6.36 -18.98 9.96
CA GLN A 125 6.94 -18.50 8.71
C GLN A 125 6.45 -19.27 7.49
N LEU A 126 6.36 -20.61 7.56
CA LEU A 126 5.82 -21.43 6.46
C LEU A 126 4.36 -21.09 6.15
N LYS A 127 3.51 -20.90 7.16
CA LYS A 127 2.13 -20.46 6.98
C LYS A 127 2.06 -19.09 6.28
N LEU A 128 2.88 -18.13 6.74
CA LEU A 128 2.95 -16.79 6.15
C LEU A 128 3.52 -16.81 4.72
N ALA A 129 4.50 -17.67 4.42
CA ALA A 129 5.04 -17.87 3.08
C ALA A 129 3.99 -18.42 2.11
N HIS A 130 3.17 -19.37 2.58
CA HIS A 130 2.04 -19.87 1.83
C HIS A 130 1.00 -18.77 1.58
N ASP A 131 0.62 -18.02 2.61
CA ASP A 131 -0.34 -16.92 2.51
C ASP A 131 0.17 -15.81 1.55
N PHE A 132 1.47 -15.52 1.58
CA PHE A 132 2.13 -14.63 0.62
C PHE A 132 1.94 -15.13 -0.81
N ARG A 133 2.31 -16.39 -1.08
CA ARG A 133 2.20 -16.99 -2.42
C ARG A 133 0.76 -17.01 -2.94
N MET A 134 -0.21 -17.31 -2.07
CA MET A 134 -1.62 -17.30 -2.42
C MET A 134 -2.12 -15.88 -2.73
N THR A 135 -1.61 -14.87 -2.01
CA THR A 135 -1.96 -13.47 -2.19
C THR A 135 -1.41 -12.88 -3.48
N VAL A 136 -0.21 -13.30 -3.93
CA VAL A 136 0.40 -12.85 -5.21
C VAL A 136 -0.52 -13.11 -6.42
N SER A 137 -1.46 -14.05 -6.32
CA SER A 137 -2.46 -14.29 -7.37
C SER A 137 -3.45 -13.14 -7.62
N GLY A 138 -3.56 -12.18 -6.70
CA GLY A 138 -4.47 -11.03 -6.82
C GLY A 138 -5.97 -11.39 -6.76
N LYS A 139 -6.32 -12.63 -6.38
CA LYS A 139 -7.71 -13.09 -6.26
C LYS A 139 -8.44 -12.25 -5.18
N PRO A 140 -9.54 -11.53 -5.51
CA PRO A 140 -10.17 -10.59 -4.58
C PRO A 140 -10.58 -11.16 -3.23
N ARG A 141 -10.97 -12.45 -3.18
CA ARG A 141 -11.33 -13.10 -1.92
C ARG A 141 -10.14 -13.32 -1.01
N VAL A 142 -9.01 -13.74 -1.57
CA VAL A 142 -7.78 -13.98 -0.80
C VAL A 142 -7.28 -12.64 -0.27
N VAL A 143 -7.19 -11.63 -1.14
CA VAL A 143 -6.76 -10.28 -0.76
C VAL A 143 -7.65 -9.70 0.34
N ARG A 144 -8.99 -9.78 0.21
CA ARG A 144 -9.92 -9.29 1.25
C ARG A 144 -9.83 -10.05 2.56
N LYS A 145 -9.64 -11.38 2.52
CA LYS A 145 -9.44 -12.18 3.72
C LYS A 145 -8.20 -11.69 4.47
N GLN A 146 -7.11 -11.47 3.75
CA GLN A 146 -5.86 -10.99 4.32
C GLN A 146 -5.94 -9.52 4.80
N LEU A 147 -6.61 -8.64 4.05
CA LEU A 147 -6.91 -7.27 4.52
C LEU A 147 -7.63 -7.30 5.87
N LYS A 148 -8.65 -8.16 6.01
CA LYS A 148 -9.37 -8.34 7.28
C LYS A 148 -8.46 -8.89 8.38
N GLN A 149 -7.65 -9.90 8.08
CA GLN A 149 -6.71 -10.52 9.03
C GLN A 149 -5.70 -9.52 9.61
N TYR A 150 -5.24 -8.58 8.80
CA TYR A 150 -4.29 -7.54 9.23
C TYR A 150 -4.93 -6.21 9.61
N HIS A 151 -6.25 -6.19 9.83
CA HIS A 151 -7.00 -4.96 10.17
C HIS A 151 -6.74 -3.80 9.19
N LEU A 152 -6.59 -4.09 7.90
CA LEU A 152 -6.47 -3.10 6.82
C LEU A 152 -7.83 -2.91 6.13
N LEU A 153 -8.25 -1.67 5.92
CA LEU A 153 -9.46 -1.36 5.16
C LEU A 153 -9.20 -1.49 3.65
N GLU A 154 -10.18 -2.03 2.91
CA GLU A 154 -10.16 -2.06 1.43
C GLU A 154 -10.22 -0.62 0.91
N MET A 155 -9.19 -0.19 0.17
CA MET A 155 -9.14 1.12 -0.50
C MET A 155 -9.65 1.01 -1.93
N PRO A 156 -10.17 2.09 -2.56
CA PRO A 156 -10.52 2.05 -3.98
C PRO A 156 -9.27 1.87 -4.83
N GLU A 157 -9.36 1.10 -5.92
CA GLU A 157 -8.23 0.83 -6.81
C GLU A 157 -7.89 2.04 -7.70
N GLU A 158 -8.90 2.86 -7.98
CA GLU A 158 -8.77 4.21 -8.54
C GLU A 158 -7.86 5.10 -7.67
N TRP A 159 -7.74 4.77 -6.38
CA TRP A 159 -6.90 5.45 -5.40
C TRP A 159 -7.26 6.94 -5.27
N ASN A 160 -8.56 7.20 -5.24
CA ASN A 160 -9.15 8.53 -5.16
C ASN A 160 -9.75 8.85 -3.78
N GLN A 161 -9.58 7.98 -2.78
CA GLN A 161 -10.08 8.19 -1.43
C GLN A 161 -9.49 9.43 -0.77
N ILE A 162 -10.20 9.98 0.21
CA ILE A 162 -9.68 11.03 1.09
C ILE A 162 -9.16 10.35 2.34
N SER A 163 -7.84 10.17 2.40
CA SER A 163 -7.11 9.63 3.54
C SER A 163 -5.88 10.48 3.80
N PHE A 164 -5.70 10.90 5.05
CA PHE A 164 -4.67 11.85 5.40
C PHE A 164 -4.24 11.73 6.85
N ASP A 165 -3.12 12.35 7.17
CA ASP A 165 -2.73 12.68 8.53
C ASP A 165 -1.96 14.00 8.50
N ASP A 166 -2.48 15.03 9.17
CA ASP A 166 -1.91 16.38 9.10
C ASP A 166 -0.88 16.66 10.22
N HIS A 167 -0.54 15.68 11.07
CA HIS A 167 0.53 15.81 12.09
C HIS A 167 1.14 14.44 12.46
N VAL A 168 2.33 14.16 11.93
CA VAL A 168 3.08 12.91 12.17
C VAL A 168 4.57 13.19 12.35
N HIS A 169 5.24 12.33 13.11
CA HIS A 169 6.69 12.41 13.35
C HIS A 169 7.45 11.22 12.79
N ASP A 170 8.61 11.49 12.22
CA ASP A 170 9.60 10.49 11.80
C ASP A 170 10.73 10.35 12.86
N ALA A 171 11.70 9.49 12.57
CA ALA A 171 12.85 9.24 13.43
C ALA A 171 13.73 10.47 13.66
N ASN A 172 13.63 11.52 12.84
CA ASN A 172 14.43 12.74 12.99
C ASN A 172 13.91 13.65 14.10
N THR A 173 12.75 13.33 14.69
CA THR A 173 12.19 14.00 15.87
C THR A 173 11.93 12.99 16.99
N LYS A 174 10.67 12.65 17.28
CA LYS A 174 10.24 11.71 18.34
C LYS A 174 9.69 10.39 17.79
N GLY A 175 9.66 10.23 16.46
CA GLY A 175 9.18 9.02 15.81
C GLY A 175 10.17 7.85 15.95
N ARG A 176 9.69 6.63 15.69
CA ARG A 176 10.54 5.43 15.68
C ARG A 176 11.14 5.11 14.30
N LYS A 177 10.52 5.59 13.21
CA LYS A 177 10.73 5.09 11.84
C LYS A 177 11.42 6.14 10.98
N SER A 178 12.39 5.73 10.17
CA SER A 178 12.99 6.59 9.14
C SER A 178 11.93 7.14 8.18
N SER A 179 12.25 8.22 7.47
CA SER A 179 11.35 8.86 6.50
C SER A 179 10.84 7.86 5.46
N THR A 180 11.73 7.04 4.88
CA THR A 180 11.36 5.98 3.93
C THR A 180 10.41 4.95 4.54
N HIS A 181 10.68 4.48 5.77
CA HIS A 181 9.82 3.51 6.46
C HIS A 181 8.45 4.12 6.77
N LEU A 182 8.40 5.38 7.22
CA LEU A 182 7.16 6.07 7.52
C LEU A 182 6.26 6.17 6.28
N ILE A 183 6.83 6.53 5.13
CA ILE A 183 6.11 6.63 3.86
C ILE A 183 5.59 5.26 3.40
N MET A 184 6.41 4.21 3.50
CA MET A 184 5.97 2.84 3.21
C MET A 184 4.76 2.45 4.08
N ASP A 185 4.81 2.72 5.39
CA ASP A 185 3.73 2.38 6.31
C ASP A 185 2.46 3.21 6.09
N ALA A 186 2.62 4.50 5.75
CA ALA A 186 1.50 5.36 5.35
C ALA A 186 0.78 4.79 4.12
N TRP A 187 1.55 4.34 3.12
CA TRP A 187 1.03 3.74 1.91
C TRP A 187 0.33 2.39 2.19
N ILE A 188 0.89 1.52 3.05
CA ILE A 188 0.25 0.26 3.49
C ILE A 188 -1.12 0.54 4.12
N LYS A 189 -1.24 1.61 4.91
CA LYS A 189 -2.52 2.02 5.51
C LYS A 189 -3.49 2.65 4.51
N GLY A 190 -3.01 3.03 3.32
CA GLY A 190 -3.81 3.66 2.27
C GLY A 190 -3.94 5.17 2.43
N ILE A 191 -3.01 5.82 3.14
CA ILE A 191 -2.93 7.27 3.33
C ILE A 191 -2.41 7.91 2.04
N ARG A 192 -3.05 8.99 1.60
CA ARG A 192 -2.66 9.71 0.38
C ARG A 192 -2.01 11.06 0.63
N ARG A 193 -2.29 11.69 1.77
CA ARG A 193 -1.68 12.96 2.16
C ARG A 193 -1.08 12.87 3.55
N LEU A 194 0.17 13.26 3.70
CA LEU A 194 0.87 13.21 4.97
C LEU A 194 1.56 14.54 5.24
N ARG A 195 1.43 15.05 6.46
CA ARG A 195 2.30 16.12 6.95
C ARG A 195 3.23 15.58 8.02
N ILE A 196 4.52 15.66 7.75
CA ILE A 196 5.55 15.31 8.72
C ILE A 196 6.00 16.61 9.37
N VAL A 197 5.95 16.65 10.70
CA VAL A 197 6.29 17.82 11.50
C VAL A 197 7.64 17.59 12.18
N HIS A 198 8.59 18.46 11.89
CA HIS A 198 9.92 18.48 12.48
C HIS A 198 10.01 19.53 13.59
N TYR A 199 10.78 19.24 14.66
CA TYR A 199 10.95 20.16 15.77
C TYR A 199 12.14 21.09 15.52
N ASN A 200 11.85 22.40 15.55
CA ASN A 200 12.78 23.53 15.49
C ASN A 200 13.63 23.65 14.20
N TYR A 201 14.03 22.56 13.56
CA TYR A 201 14.84 22.57 12.34
C TYR A 201 14.66 21.31 11.49
N ILE A 202 15.08 21.38 10.22
CA ILE A 202 15.21 20.25 9.32
C ILE A 202 16.55 20.32 8.58
N GLU A 203 17.18 19.17 8.36
CA GLU A 203 18.40 19.09 7.53
C GLU A 203 18.02 18.74 6.08
N PRO A 204 18.67 19.34 5.06
CA PRO A 204 18.37 19.09 3.65
C PRO A 204 18.33 17.60 3.30
N ARG A 205 19.29 16.80 3.81
CA ARG A 205 19.33 15.34 3.57
C ARG A 205 18.03 14.61 3.96
N PHE A 206 17.40 15.00 5.07
CA PHE A 206 16.17 14.37 5.55
C PHE A 206 14.96 14.82 4.75
N ALA A 207 14.93 16.08 4.33
CA ALA A 207 13.94 16.59 3.39
C ALA A 207 14.03 15.85 2.05
N THR A 208 15.24 15.62 1.53
CA THR A 208 15.49 14.86 0.30
C THR A 208 14.96 13.44 0.43
N GLU A 209 15.34 12.70 1.47
CA GLU A 209 14.86 11.32 1.68
C GLU A 209 13.32 11.27 1.71
N LEU A 210 12.71 12.19 2.45
CA LEU A 210 11.26 12.22 2.63
C LEU A 210 10.51 12.53 1.33
N LEU A 211 10.95 13.57 0.59
CA LEU A 211 10.32 13.97 -0.67
C LEU A 211 10.52 12.93 -1.77
N GLU A 212 11.71 12.32 -1.84
CA GLU A 212 11.97 11.23 -2.78
C GLU A 212 11.15 9.99 -2.45
N ALA A 213 11.09 9.56 -1.19
CA ALA A 213 10.25 8.44 -0.77
C ALA A 213 8.76 8.69 -1.09
N ALA A 214 8.28 9.91 -0.86
CA ALA A 214 6.92 10.34 -1.15
C ALA A 214 6.60 10.28 -2.66
N ARG A 215 7.52 10.78 -3.49
CA ARG A 215 7.44 10.73 -4.96
C ARG A 215 7.45 9.29 -5.47
N ILE A 216 8.25 8.43 -4.84
CA ILE A 216 8.26 7.00 -5.14
C ILE A 216 6.91 6.39 -4.78
N MET A 217 6.30 6.65 -3.62
CA MET A 217 5.04 5.98 -3.26
C MET A 217 3.76 6.69 -3.72
N ASP A 218 3.88 7.79 -4.46
CA ASP A 218 2.76 8.64 -4.90
C ASP A 218 1.89 9.12 -3.71
N ILE A 219 2.55 9.65 -2.68
CA ILE A 219 1.93 10.26 -1.50
C ILE A 219 2.20 11.77 -1.53
N ASP A 220 1.16 12.59 -1.35
CA ASP A 220 1.31 14.04 -1.19
C ASP A 220 1.87 14.35 0.20
N VAL A 221 3.16 14.66 0.27
CA VAL A 221 3.85 14.98 1.51
C VAL A 221 4.06 16.48 1.65
N ARG A 222 3.86 16.98 2.86
CA ARG A 222 4.22 18.34 3.27
C ARG A 222 5.12 18.29 4.50
N ILE A 223 6.18 19.09 4.49
CA ILE A 223 7.09 19.26 5.62
C ILE A 223 6.61 20.47 6.41
N GLY A 224 6.39 20.28 7.71
CA GLY A 224 6.15 21.36 8.66
C GLY A 224 7.30 21.44 9.67
N ILE A 225 7.60 22.65 10.13
CA ILE A 225 8.55 22.89 11.22
C ILE A 225 7.76 23.53 12.37
N GLU A 226 7.79 22.88 13.53
CA GLU A 226 7.15 23.37 14.74
C GLU A 226 8.14 24.18 15.56
N PHE A 227 7.75 25.42 15.84
CA PHE A 227 8.48 26.35 16.67
C PHE A 227 7.68 26.69 17.92
N SER A 228 8.37 26.75 19.06
CA SER A 228 7.80 27.25 20.31
C SER A 228 8.04 28.75 20.42
N SER A 229 6.99 29.51 20.75
CA SER A 229 7.04 30.97 20.94
C SER A 229 6.40 31.37 22.26
N ARG A 230 6.96 32.38 22.92
CA ARG A 230 6.51 32.85 24.23
C ARG A 230 5.21 33.63 24.08
N PHE A 231 4.17 33.17 24.77
CA PHE A 231 2.90 33.87 24.87
C PHE A 231 2.48 33.95 26.34
N ARG A 232 2.48 35.17 26.89
CA ARG A 232 2.27 35.43 28.33
C ARG A 232 3.27 34.61 29.17
N ASN A 233 2.77 33.78 30.09
CA ASN A 233 3.58 32.93 30.97
C ASN A 233 3.68 31.46 30.47
N LYS A 234 3.47 31.20 29.17
CA LYS A 234 3.63 29.88 28.59
C LYS A 234 4.20 29.91 27.17
N TYR A 235 4.59 28.74 26.67
CA TYR A 235 4.94 28.55 25.27
C TYR A 235 3.74 28.03 24.48
N ILE A 236 3.56 28.56 23.27
CA ILE A 236 2.64 28.02 22.27
C ILE A 236 3.43 27.46 21.10
N ASN A 237 2.84 26.50 20.38
CA ASN A 237 3.49 25.86 19.25
C ASN A 237 2.85 26.27 17.93
N LEU A 238 3.68 26.77 17.02
CA LEU A 238 3.31 27.18 15.68
C LEU A 238 4.00 26.29 14.66
N ILE A 239 3.21 25.63 13.81
CA ILE A 239 3.71 24.78 12.73
C ILE A 239 3.77 25.60 11.45
N TRP A 240 4.98 25.93 11.01
CA TRP A 240 5.26 26.61 9.75
C TRP A 240 5.41 25.60 8.61
N VAL A 241 4.60 25.77 7.56
CA VAL A 241 4.64 24.96 6.34
C VAL A 241 4.91 25.88 5.15
N PRO A 242 6.17 25.98 4.67
CA PRO A 242 6.50 26.78 3.50
C PRO A 242 5.86 26.19 2.22
N ARG A 243 5.57 27.05 1.24
CA ARG A 243 4.86 26.74 -0.01
C ARG A 243 5.35 27.62 -1.16
N GLY A 244 4.76 27.40 -2.34
CA GLY A 244 5.07 28.18 -3.54
C GLY A 244 6.14 27.55 -4.43
N PHE A 245 6.64 26.38 -4.06
CA PHE A 245 7.65 25.66 -4.83
C PHE A 245 7.02 24.91 -6.01
N PRO A 246 7.60 24.98 -7.22
CA PRO A 246 7.14 24.23 -8.38
C PRO A 246 7.38 22.72 -8.22
N ASP A 247 8.50 22.34 -7.59
CA ASP A 247 8.90 20.95 -7.38
C ASP A 247 9.66 20.76 -6.05
N SER A 248 10.09 19.52 -5.79
CA SER A 248 10.88 19.17 -4.61
C SER A 248 12.28 19.80 -4.61
N GLN A 249 12.87 20.01 -5.79
CA GLN A 249 14.23 20.55 -5.91
C GLN A 249 14.27 22.02 -5.48
N ALA A 250 13.30 22.82 -5.92
CA ALA A 250 13.17 24.21 -5.51
C ALA A 250 13.02 24.35 -3.97
N PHE A 251 12.34 23.40 -3.32
CA PHE A 251 12.26 23.38 -1.86
C PHE A 251 13.61 23.06 -1.20
N LEU A 252 14.42 22.17 -1.78
CA LEU A 252 15.75 21.87 -1.26
C LEU A 252 16.69 23.07 -1.41
N CYS A 253 16.67 23.75 -2.55
CA CYS A 253 17.42 25.00 -2.74
C CYS A 253 17.01 26.08 -1.73
N PHE A 254 15.71 26.18 -1.42
CA PHE A 254 15.23 27.09 -0.38
C PHE A 254 15.82 26.79 1.01
N LEU A 255 16.00 25.51 1.37
CA LEU A 255 16.63 25.15 2.65
C LEU A 255 18.12 25.51 2.72
N GLU A 256 18.76 25.74 1.58
CA GLU A 256 20.17 26.13 1.46
C GLU A 256 20.37 27.64 1.43
N GLU A 257 19.29 28.44 1.33
CA GLU A 257 19.39 29.90 1.36
C GLU A 257 19.99 30.39 2.69
N PRO A 258 20.92 31.38 2.68
CA PRO A 258 21.64 31.80 3.89
C PRO A 258 20.74 32.20 5.06
N ALA A 259 19.64 32.90 4.79
CA ALA A 259 18.70 33.34 5.82
C ALA A 259 17.94 32.16 6.46
N VAL A 260 17.60 31.15 5.65
CA VAL A 260 16.94 29.92 6.12
C VAL A 260 17.92 29.06 6.91
N VAL A 261 19.16 28.92 6.44
CA VAL A 261 20.23 28.20 7.16
C VAL A 261 20.48 28.82 8.53
N THR A 262 20.50 30.15 8.65
CA THR A 262 20.61 30.84 9.94
C THR A 262 19.45 30.49 10.88
N LEU A 263 18.20 30.53 10.37
CA LEU A 263 17.03 30.13 11.16
C LEU A 263 17.14 28.66 11.62
N MET A 264 17.54 27.74 10.74
CA MET A 264 17.72 26.33 11.10
C MET A 264 18.83 26.14 12.14
N ASN A 265 19.92 26.88 12.05
CA ASN A 265 21.01 26.84 13.05
C ASN A 265 20.54 27.35 14.42
N GLU A 266 19.72 28.39 14.47
CA GLU A 266 19.10 28.83 15.72
C GLU A 266 18.12 27.78 16.26
N GLY A 267 17.34 27.15 15.39
CA GLY A 267 16.48 26.02 15.76
C GLY A 267 17.26 24.85 16.37
N ARG A 268 18.47 24.56 15.87
CA ARG A 268 19.37 23.56 16.49
C ARG A 268 19.78 23.96 17.91
N LYS A 269 20.00 25.25 18.18
CA LYS A 269 20.29 25.74 19.56
C LYS A 269 19.10 25.52 20.49
N VAL A 270 17.87 25.77 20.00
CA VAL A 270 16.62 25.47 20.73
C VAL A 270 16.53 23.97 21.05
N SER A 271 16.72 23.11 20.05
CA SER A 271 16.73 21.67 20.27
C SER A 271 17.82 21.22 21.24
N ALA A 272 19.04 21.78 21.16
CA ALA A 272 20.13 21.45 22.09
C ALA A 272 19.78 21.84 23.55
N TYR A 273 19.20 23.02 23.74
CA TYR A 273 18.71 23.48 25.05
C TYR A 273 17.65 22.53 25.63
N GLN A 274 16.64 22.16 24.83
CA GLN A 274 15.60 21.21 25.25
C GLN A 274 16.16 19.80 25.53
N GLN A 275 17.15 19.35 24.76
CA GLN A 275 17.78 18.05 24.94
C GLN A 275 18.67 17.98 26.18
N LYS A 276 19.27 19.10 26.62
CA LYS A 276 20.05 19.18 27.86
C LYS A 276 19.18 18.81 29.08
N TYR A 277 17.97 19.36 29.15
CA TYR A 277 17.00 19.04 30.19
C TYR A 277 16.64 17.54 30.25
N VAL A 278 16.56 16.85 29.10
CA VAL A 278 16.30 15.41 29.07
C VAL A 278 17.43 14.61 29.73
N MET A 279 18.68 15.04 29.56
CA MET A 279 19.83 14.39 30.22
C MET A 279 19.82 14.66 31.73
N GLU A 280 19.49 15.88 32.14
CA GLU A 280 19.35 16.24 33.58
C GLU A 280 18.24 15.42 34.26
N LEU A 281 17.12 15.18 33.56
CA LEU A 281 16.06 14.28 34.04
C LEU A 281 16.52 12.82 34.17
N LEU A 282 17.33 12.33 33.23
CA LEU A 282 17.91 10.98 33.30
C LEU A 282 18.80 10.85 34.54
N GLU A 283 19.67 11.83 34.80
CA GLU A 283 20.49 11.85 36.01
C GLU A 283 19.64 11.89 37.29
N ALA A 284 18.61 12.73 37.32
CA ALA A 284 17.71 12.83 38.47
C ALA A 284 16.94 11.54 38.73
N PHE A 285 16.52 10.84 37.67
CA PHE A 285 15.91 9.52 37.80
C PHE A 285 16.85 8.53 38.49
N ASN A 286 18.11 8.46 38.06
CA ASN A 286 19.11 7.57 38.66
C ASN A 286 19.42 7.92 40.12
N LYS A 287 19.48 9.22 40.46
CA LYS A 287 19.85 9.69 41.82
C LYS A 287 18.70 9.61 42.82
N ARG A 288 17.47 9.95 42.41
CA ARG A 288 16.32 10.15 43.32
C ARG A 288 15.33 8.99 43.26
N HIS A 289 14.88 8.66 42.05
CA HIS A 289 13.72 7.78 41.85
C HIS A 289 14.10 6.30 41.81
N LEU A 290 15.32 5.98 41.41
CA LEU A 290 15.77 4.58 41.26
C LEU A 290 15.72 3.80 42.57
N PHE A 291 16.14 4.39 43.70
CA PHE A 291 16.14 3.73 44.99
C PHE A 291 14.71 3.44 45.48
N GLU A 292 13.82 4.42 45.39
CA GLU A 292 12.42 4.28 45.76
C GLU A 292 11.71 3.23 44.89
N PHE A 293 12.01 3.23 43.59
CA PHE A 293 11.47 2.26 42.64
C PHE A 293 11.92 0.83 42.97
N ARG A 294 13.22 0.62 43.23
CA ARG A 294 13.77 -0.70 43.63
C ARG A 294 13.08 -1.23 44.88
N LYS A 295 12.86 -0.37 45.87
CA LYS A 295 12.20 -0.73 47.15
C LYS A 295 10.72 -1.07 46.94
N THR A 296 10.00 -0.28 46.16
CA THR A 296 8.53 -0.40 46.01
C THR A 296 8.14 -1.64 45.21
N TYR A 297 8.88 -1.97 44.16
CA TYR A 297 8.55 -3.10 43.28
C TYR A 297 9.41 -4.35 43.53
N GLU A 298 10.37 -4.26 44.46
CA GLU A 298 11.34 -5.33 44.78
C GLU A 298 12.09 -5.82 43.53
N ILE A 299 12.53 -4.89 42.68
CA ILE A 299 13.21 -5.18 41.41
C ILE A 299 14.62 -4.62 41.45
N ASP A 300 15.60 -5.40 41.03
CA ASP A 300 16.98 -4.91 40.84
C ASP A 300 17.15 -4.27 39.45
N LEU A 301 16.81 -2.99 39.35
CA LEU A 301 16.99 -2.20 38.15
C LEU A 301 18.34 -1.49 38.18
N GLU A 302 19.25 -1.83 37.27
CA GLU A 302 20.52 -1.12 37.10
C GLU A 302 20.31 0.36 36.73
N PRO A 303 21.26 1.26 37.10
CA PRO A 303 21.22 2.65 36.65
C PRO A 303 21.09 2.77 35.12
N VAL A 304 20.33 3.76 34.68
CA VAL A 304 20.12 4.04 33.26
C VAL A 304 21.41 4.64 32.70
N ASP A 305 22.11 3.91 31.84
CA ASP A 305 23.33 4.40 31.19
C ASP A 305 23.02 5.40 30.07
N GLU A 306 23.81 6.47 30.02
CA GLU A 306 23.65 7.53 29.04
C GLU A 306 24.02 7.08 27.62
N LYS A 307 25.07 6.27 27.45
CA LYS A 307 25.51 5.83 26.12
C LYS A 307 24.50 4.87 25.52
N GLU A 308 23.97 3.94 26.30
CA GLU A 308 22.86 3.07 25.89
C GLU A 308 21.62 3.87 25.49
N PHE A 309 21.28 4.92 26.24
CA PHE A 309 20.16 5.80 25.89
C PHE A 309 20.38 6.51 24.55
N LEU A 310 21.59 7.03 24.30
CA LEU A 310 21.92 7.69 23.02
C LEU A 310 21.82 6.71 21.85
N VAL A 311 22.30 5.48 22.01
CA VAL A 311 22.15 4.41 21.00
C VAL A 311 20.68 4.09 20.74
N PHE A 312 19.84 4.08 21.77
CA PHE A 312 18.40 3.85 21.65
C PHE A 312 17.66 4.97 20.89
N VAL A 313 18.08 6.22 21.05
CA VAL A 313 17.53 7.36 20.30
C VAL A 313 17.96 7.32 18.83
N GLY A 314 19.22 6.94 18.57
CA GLY A 314 19.78 6.83 17.22
C GLY A 314 19.94 8.20 16.55
N ILE A 315 19.35 8.37 15.36
CA ILE A 315 19.46 9.61 14.55
C ILE A 315 18.52 10.73 15.05
N GLY A 316 17.58 10.41 15.96
CA GLY A 316 16.55 11.33 16.41
C GLY A 316 16.96 12.36 17.46
N GLN A 317 16.06 13.30 17.74
CA GLN A 317 16.24 14.28 18.80
C GLN A 317 15.89 13.66 20.16
N LYS A 318 16.75 13.82 21.18
CA LYS A 318 16.45 13.35 22.54
C LYS A 318 15.17 14.05 23.02
N SER A 319 14.25 13.29 23.59
CA SER A 319 12.98 13.82 24.08
C SER A 319 12.58 13.11 25.36
N ILE A 320 11.74 13.75 26.17
CA ILE A 320 11.16 13.13 27.38
C ILE A 320 10.46 11.81 27.01
N PHE A 321 9.77 11.79 25.87
CA PHE A 321 9.12 10.60 25.35
C PHE A 321 10.11 9.45 25.01
N HIS A 322 11.32 9.77 24.54
CA HIS A 322 12.36 8.77 24.35
C HIS A 322 12.85 8.19 25.68
N LEU A 323 13.05 9.05 26.68
CA LEU A 323 13.49 8.66 28.02
C LEU A 323 12.43 7.79 28.72
N GLU A 324 11.16 8.20 28.69
CA GLU A 324 10.03 7.42 29.19
C GLU A 324 10.02 6.00 28.61
N LYS A 325 10.18 5.89 27.29
CA LYS A 325 10.14 4.60 26.59
C LYS A 325 11.37 3.73 26.88
N PHE A 326 12.54 4.35 27.02
CA PHE A 326 13.76 3.62 27.35
C PHE A 326 13.70 3.03 28.76
N ILE A 327 13.30 3.85 29.75
CA ILE A 327 13.11 3.39 31.14
C ILE A 327 12.03 2.30 31.20
N HIS A 328 10.89 2.51 30.54
CA HIS A 328 9.83 1.52 30.43
C HIS A 328 10.35 0.17 29.89
N GLN A 329 11.18 0.19 28.83
CA GLN A 329 11.73 -1.04 28.26
C GLN A 329 12.73 -1.73 29.21
N LYS A 330 13.58 -0.97 29.92
CA LYS A 330 14.47 -1.54 30.95
C LYS A 330 13.65 -2.19 32.07
N ILE A 331 12.65 -1.49 32.61
CA ILE A 331 11.76 -2.03 33.66
C ILE A 331 11.07 -3.32 33.20
N LEU A 332 10.50 -3.33 32.00
CA LEU A 332 9.82 -4.51 31.46
C LEU A 332 10.77 -5.71 31.30
N ASN A 333 12.01 -5.48 30.90
CA ASN A 333 13.01 -6.55 30.78
C ASN A 333 13.36 -7.15 32.15
N VAL A 334 13.49 -6.33 33.21
CA VAL A 334 13.77 -6.86 34.55
C VAL A 334 12.54 -7.56 35.13
N LEU A 335 11.33 -7.03 34.92
CA LEU A 335 10.08 -7.70 35.27
C LEU A 335 9.95 -9.08 34.61
N ARG A 336 10.35 -9.21 33.35
CA ARG A 336 10.36 -10.51 32.64
C ARG A 336 11.33 -11.50 33.27
N LYS A 337 12.54 -11.07 33.63
CA LYS A 337 13.52 -11.92 34.33
C LYS A 337 12.98 -12.37 35.70
N LYS A 338 12.39 -11.46 36.48
CA LYS A 338 11.76 -11.79 37.76
C LYS A 338 10.57 -12.73 37.58
N ALA A 339 9.75 -12.52 36.55
CA ALA A 339 8.65 -13.41 36.21
C ALA A 339 9.15 -14.83 35.84
N GLU A 340 10.28 -14.97 35.16
CA GLU A 340 10.88 -16.27 34.87
C GLU A 340 11.36 -17.00 36.13
N GLN A 341 11.95 -16.27 37.09
CA GLN A 341 12.34 -16.80 38.40
C GLN A 341 11.11 -17.22 39.22
N LEU A 342 10.10 -16.36 39.35
CA LEU A 342 8.88 -16.69 40.09
C LEU A 342 8.12 -17.88 39.47
N ARG A 343 8.19 -18.06 38.15
CA ARG A 343 7.65 -19.26 37.48
C ARG A 343 8.39 -20.54 37.84
N SER A 344 9.72 -20.51 37.99
CA SER A 344 10.46 -21.68 38.47
C SER A 344 10.10 -21.99 39.92
N ASP A 345 9.97 -20.96 40.74
CA ASP A 345 9.71 -21.09 42.16
C ASP A 345 8.29 -21.59 42.44
N TYR A 346 7.30 -21.18 41.62
CA TYR A 346 5.91 -21.63 41.72
C TYR A 346 5.74 -23.16 41.65
N CYS A 347 6.61 -23.85 40.89
CA CYS A 347 6.59 -25.32 40.80
C CYS A 347 6.98 -26.01 42.11
N THR A 348 7.79 -25.34 42.94
CA THR A 348 8.34 -25.86 44.20
C THR A 348 7.76 -25.19 45.45
N ALA A 349 6.93 -24.16 45.27
CA ALA A 349 6.34 -23.35 46.33
C ALA A 349 5.18 -24.05 47.06
N ASP A 350 4.98 -23.66 48.32
CA ASP A 350 3.81 -24.01 49.13
C ASP A 350 2.56 -23.23 48.69
N ASP A 351 1.41 -23.57 49.26
CA ASP A 351 0.13 -22.98 48.85
C ASP A 351 0.02 -21.47 49.19
N GLU A 352 0.73 -20.98 50.21
CA GLU A 352 0.74 -19.55 50.56
C GLU A 352 1.61 -18.74 49.58
N GLU A 353 2.80 -19.24 49.26
CA GLU A 353 3.73 -18.59 48.33
C GLU A 353 3.21 -18.65 46.89
N ARG A 354 2.44 -19.70 46.52
CA ARG A 354 1.72 -19.74 45.22
C ARG A 354 0.70 -18.61 45.09
N VAL A 355 -0.09 -18.34 46.13
CA VAL A 355 -1.07 -17.24 46.13
C VAL A 355 -0.36 -15.88 46.05
N ARG A 356 0.79 -15.73 46.73
CA ARG A 356 1.61 -14.52 46.62
C ARG A 356 2.15 -14.29 45.21
N ILE A 357 2.65 -15.35 44.57
CA ILE A 357 3.16 -15.30 43.20
C ILE A 357 2.03 -14.96 42.21
N GLU A 358 0.87 -15.60 42.33
CA GLU A 358 -0.34 -15.30 41.53
C GLU A 358 -0.72 -13.82 41.62
N LYS A 359 -0.80 -13.29 42.84
CA LYS A 359 -1.13 -11.89 43.09
C LYS A 359 -0.10 -10.94 42.47
N TRP A 360 1.19 -11.27 42.54
CA TRP A 360 2.25 -10.47 41.90
C TRP A 360 2.08 -10.43 40.38
N PHE A 361 1.75 -11.55 39.74
CA PHE A 361 1.48 -11.60 38.30
C PHE A 361 0.28 -10.75 37.92
N ASP A 362 -0.83 -10.82 38.65
CA ASP A 362 -2.02 -10.01 38.38
C ASP A 362 -1.74 -8.50 38.53
N GLU A 363 -1.07 -8.10 39.62
CA GLU A 363 -0.71 -6.70 39.87
C GLU A 363 0.26 -6.15 38.82
N MET A 364 1.33 -6.87 38.51
CA MET A 364 2.34 -6.41 37.56
C MET A 364 1.87 -6.47 36.10
N ASN A 365 0.94 -7.38 35.76
CA ASN A 365 0.41 -7.47 34.41
C ASN A 365 -0.55 -6.31 34.09
N HIS A 366 -1.27 -5.80 35.10
CA HIS A 366 -2.18 -4.66 34.99
C HIS A 366 -1.55 -3.31 35.36
N LEU A 367 -0.31 -3.30 35.86
CA LEU A 367 0.43 -2.08 36.15
C LEU A 367 0.70 -1.27 34.87
N ASP A 368 0.20 -0.04 34.80
CA ASP A 368 0.50 0.85 33.68
C ASP A 368 1.88 1.50 33.84
N LEU A 369 2.88 0.84 33.27
CA LEU A 369 4.27 1.30 33.28
C LEU A 369 4.45 2.64 32.53
N GLU A 370 3.63 2.96 31.53
CA GLU A 370 3.74 4.24 30.80
C GLU A 370 3.38 5.42 31.72
N VAL A 371 2.29 5.32 32.49
CA VAL A 371 1.89 6.35 33.45
C VAL A 371 2.86 6.47 34.62
N LEU A 372 3.32 5.33 35.12
CA LEU A 372 4.24 5.30 36.23
C LEU A 372 5.54 6.03 35.89
N VAL A 373 6.16 5.70 34.75
CA VAL A 373 7.42 6.34 34.32
C VAL A 373 7.19 7.82 34.01
N ALA A 374 6.09 8.16 33.34
CA ALA A 374 5.72 9.56 33.11
C ALA A 374 5.55 10.33 34.43
N GLY A 375 5.06 9.69 35.50
CA GLY A 375 4.93 10.26 36.84
C GLY A 375 6.26 10.70 37.45
N TYR A 376 7.30 9.87 37.34
CA TYR A 376 8.64 10.19 37.84
C TYR A 376 9.35 11.28 37.04
N LEU A 377 9.04 11.39 35.74
CA LEU A 377 9.65 12.38 34.85
C LEU A 377 8.88 13.72 34.79
N LYS A 378 7.76 13.84 35.52
CA LYS A 378 7.01 15.11 35.59
C LYS A 378 7.84 16.21 36.26
N PRO A 379 7.65 17.48 35.86
CA PRO A 379 8.25 18.62 36.53
C PRO A 379 7.93 18.68 38.04
N SER A 380 6.71 18.30 38.44
CA SER A 380 6.30 18.26 39.85
C SER A 380 7.14 17.32 40.72
N SER A 381 7.69 16.26 40.12
CA SER A 381 8.51 15.26 40.79
C SER A 381 10.00 15.64 40.80
N ASN A 382 10.38 16.68 40.05
CA ASN A 382 11.76 17.16 39.90
C ASN A 382 11.80 18.70 39.94
N PRO A 383 11.41 19.33 41.06
CA PRO A 383 11.27 20.79 41.15
C PRO A 383 12.59 21.56 41.01
N ASP A 384 13.72 20.92 41.31
CA ASP A 384 15.04 21.54 41.28
C ASP A 384 15.60 21.71 39.85
N ILE A 385 14.95 21.10 38.84
CA ILE A 385 15.40 21.18 37.45
C ILE A 385 14.52 22.19 36.71
N PRO A 386 15.08 23.31 36.21
CA PRO A 386 14.35 24.30 35.44
C PRO A 386 13.68 23.66 34.22
N THR A 387 12.37 23.81 34.09
CA THR A 387 11.61 23.15 33.03
C THR A 387 11.59 24.01 31.76
N PRO A 388 12.05 23.52 30.58
CA PRO A 388 12.07 24.27 29.32
C PRO A 388 10.68 24.66 28.78
N ALA A 389 9.61 24.08 29.32
CA ALA A 389 8.23 24.38 28.95
C ALA A 389 7.67 25.65 29.63
N VAL A 390 8.39 26.19 30.62
CA VAL A 390 8.03 27.45 31.28
C VAL A 390 8.94 28.56 30.72
N PRO A 391 8.38 29.69 30.26
CA PRO A 391 9.18 30.81 29.82
C PRO A 391 10.07 31.35 30.95
N SER A 392 11.36 31.52 30.66
CA SER A 392 12.34 32.15 31.55
C SER A 392 13.11 33.23 30.78
N ASP A 393 13.57 34.23 31.51
CA ASP A 393 14.41 35.31 30.99
C ASP A 393 15.91 35.02 31.14
N ASP A 394 16.28 33.80 31.55
CA ASP A 394 17.66 33.37 31.71
C ASP A 394 18.50 33.59 30.43
N PRO A 395 19.79 33.95 30.57
CA PRO A 395 20.68 34.15 29.43
C PRO A 395 20.87 32.88 28.60
N ASP A 396 20.73 31.71 29.22
CA ASP A 396 20.87 30.40 28.57
C ASP A 396 19.69 30.05 27.65
N VAL A 397 18.55 30.74 27.77
CA VAL A 397 17.37 30.49 26.92
C VAL A 397 17.63 31.01 25.50
N PRO A 398 17.53 30.16 24.47
CA PRO A 398 17.78 30.55 23.08
C PRO A 398 16.85 31.67 22.59
N TYR A 399 17.38 32.57 21.76
CA TYR A 399 16.67 33.75 21.26
C TYR A 399 15.31 33.44 20.61
N LEU A 400 15.22 32.38 19.78
CA LEU A 400 13.95 31.99 19.14
C LEU A 400 12.81 31.71 20.11
N MET A 401 13.10 31.19 21.32
CA MET A 401 12.07 30.94 22.33
C MET A 401 11.60 32.24 23.00
N LYS A 402 12.43 33.29 23.01
CA LYS A 402 12.08 34.58 23.63
C LYS A 402 11.12 35.41 22.76
N LEU A 403 11.03 35.10 21.46
CA LEU A 403 10.19 35.83 20.51
C LEU A 403 8.69 35.65 20.81
N SER A 404 7.96 36.75 20.67
CA SER A 404 6.50 36.72 20.63
C SER A 404 5.98 36.07 19.33
N PRO A 405 4.72 35.62 19.30
CA PRO A 405 4.15 34.98 18.12
C PRO A 405 4.17 35.91 16.89
N GLY A 406 3.87 37.20 17.08
CA GLY A 406 3.92 38.20 16.01
C GLY A 406 5.31 38.31 15.40
N GLU A 407 6.34 38.53 16.22
CA GLU A 407 7.74 38.67 15.78
C GLU A 407 8.26 37.42 15.07
N LEU A 408 7.94 36.23 15.61
CA LEU A 408 8.30 34.98 14.96
C LEU A 408 7.64 34.87 13.58
N LEU A 409 6.36 35.23 13.46
CA LEU A 409 5.65 35.19 12.18
C LEU A 409 6.17 36.23 11.18
N ASP A 410 6.55 37.43 11.63
CA ASP A 410 7.20 38.44 10.78
C ASP A 410 8.50 37.91 10.18
N ARG A 411 9.32 37.26 11.02
CA ARG A 411 10.57 36.65 10.57
C ARG A 411 10.33 35.52 9.57
N LEU A 412 9.34 34.67 9.80
CA LEU A 412 8.98 33.58 8.88
C LEU A 412 8.39 34.10 7.56
N ALA A 413 7.62 35.19 7.61
CA ALA A 413 7.04 35.82 6.43
C ALA A 413 8.11 36.47 5.53
N ALA A 414 9.18 37.00 6.14
CA ALA A 414 10.31 37.57 5.41
C ALA A 414 11.11 36.53 4.61
N LEU A 415 11.13 35.26 5.06
CA LEU A 415 11.83 34.17 4.37
C LEU A 415 11.07 33.67 3.15
N GLN A 416 9.74 33.52 3.25
CA GLN A 416 8.95 33.03 2.13
C GLN A 416 7.54 33.62 2.15
N SER A 417 7.14 34.24 1.04
CA SER A 417 5.83 34.87 0.90
C SER A 417 4.67 33.85 0.88
N GLY A 418 4.91 32.68 0.28
CA GLY A 418 3.97 31.56 0.25
C GLY A 418 4.15 30.65 1.46
N TYR A 419 3.38 30.83 2.53
CA TYR A 419 3.45 29.94 3.70
C TYR A 419 2.09 29.67 4.32
N ARG A 420 2.08 28.70 5.24
CA ARG A 420 0.91 28.32 6.03
C ARG A 420 1.34 28.09 7.47
N ILE A 421 0.67 28.78 8.39
CA ILE A 421 0.84 28.59 9.82
C ILE A 421 -0.33 27.77 10.35
N THR A 422 -0.03 26.74 11.14
CA THR A 422 -1.02 26.01 11.93
C THR A 422 -0.72 26.23 13.40
N LEU A 423 -1.68 26.74 14.16
CA LEU A 423 -1.61 26.81 15.61
C LEU A 423 -1.96 25.43 16.19
N ASN A 424 -1.05 24.85 16.96
CA ASN A 424 -1.33 23.68 17.77
C ASN A 424 -2.13 24.12 19.01
N LEU A 425 -3.23 23.43 19.30
CA LEU A 425 -4.16 23.79 20.37
C LEU A 425 -3.87 23.09 21.71
N THR A 426 -2.87 22.21 21.79
CA THR A 426 -2.54 21.52 23.04
C THR A 426 -2.24 22.53 24.16
N ASN A 427 -3.03 22.50 25.24
CA ASN A 427 -2.97 23.43 26.38
C ASN A 427 -3.23 24.92 26.03
N VAL A 428 -3.98 25.20 24.96
CA VAL A 428 -4.41 26.56 24.59
C VAL A 428 -5.93 26.68 24.73
N GLU A 429 -6.37 27.65 25.53
CA GLU A 429 -7.79 27.92 25.79
C GLU A 429 -8.40 28.83 24.71
N VAL A 430 -9.73 28.93 24.67
CA VAL A 430 -10.47 29.63 23.62
C VAL A 430 -10.18 31.13 23.63
N GLU A 431 -10.12 31.72 24.82
CA GLU A 431 -9.73 33.11 25.05
C GLU A 431 -8.36 33.45 24.45
N GLU A 432 -7.41 32.53 24.58
CA GLU A 432 -6.04 32.71 24.08
C GLU A 432 -5.96 32.49 22.57
N VAL A 433 -6.72 31.54 22.03
CA VAL A 433 -6.83 31.37 20.57
C VAL A 433 -7.35 32.65 19.91
N LEU A 434 -8.35 33.31 20.52
CA LEU A 434 -8.88 34.58 19.99
C LEU A 434 -7.83 35.70 20.02
N GLU A 435 -7.08 35.83 21.12
CA GLU A 435 -5.97 36.79 21.20
C GLU A 435 -4.90 36.53 20.14
N LEU A 436 -4.46 35.27 20.00
CA LEU A 436 -3.41 34.90 19.04
C LEU A 436 -3.81 35.15 17.60
N ILE A 437 -5.06 34.81 17.23
CA ILE A 437 -5.60 35.05 15.90
C ILE A 437 -5.64 36.55 15.57
N TYR A 438 -6.00 37.38 16.56
CA TYR A 438 -6.05 38.83 16.42
C TYR A 438 -4.66 39.47 16.37
N ASP A 439 -3.80 39.14 17.34
CA ASP A 439 -2.44 39.70 17.48
C ASP A 439 -1.52 39.30 16.31
N CYS A 440 -1.78 38.16 15.68
CA CYS A 440 -1.07 37.73 14.47
C CYS A 440 -1.68 38.28 13.18
N GLU A 441 -2.66 39.18 13.24
CA GLU A 441 -3.26 39.90 12.10
C GLU A 441 -3.68 38.99 10.93
N GLY A 442 -4.26 37.82 11.22
CA GLY A 442 -4.69 36.87 10.19
C GLY A 442 -3.59 35.96 9.60
N ARG A 443 -2.33 36.08 10.05
CA ARG A 443 -1.21 35.22 9.57
C ARG A 443 -1.37 33.75 10.00
N ILE A 444 -2.00 33.51 11.15
CA ILE A 444 -2.42 32.16 11.56
C ILE A 444 -3.57 31.73 10.65
N SER A 445 -3.27 30.90 9.65
CA SER A 445 -4.26 30.50 8.65
C SER A 445 -4.95 29.17 8.96
N ARG A 446 -4.51 28.45 10.00
CA ARG A 446 -5.04 27.11 10.36
C ARG A 446 -5.00 26.83 11.86
N LEU A 447 -5.93 26.01 12.31
CA LEU A 447 -5.97 25.46 13.66
C LEU A 447 -5.91 23.93 13.60
N GLU A 448 -5.09 23.31 14.45
CA GLU A 448 -5.14 21.87 14.70
C GLU A 448 -6.31 21.54 15.62
N LEU A 449 -7.52 21.52 15.07
CA LEU A 449 -8.76 21.30 15.82
C LEU A 449 -8.82 19.94 16.51
N PHE A 450 -8.06 18.94 16.02
CA PHE A 450 -8.12 17.60 16.59
C PHE A 450 -6.78 16.88 16.49
N ASN A 451 -6.37 16.33 17.62
CA ASN A 451 -5.18 15.50 17.76
C ASN A 451 -5.58 14.19 18.46
N LEU A 452 -5.32 13.04 17.83
CA LEU A 452 -5.69 11.73 18.40
C LEU A 452 -5.00 11.43 19.73
N LYS A 453 -3.79 11.94 19.94
CA LYS A 453 -3.06 11.74 21.19
C LYS A 453 -3.69 12.52 22.34
N ASP A 454 -4.06 13.77 22.09
CA ASP A 454 -4.76 14.61 23.08
C ASP A 454 -6.15 14.04 23.39
N TRP A 455 -6.83 13.49 22.37
CA TRP A 455 -8.10 12.79 22.55
C TRP A 455 -7.96 11.53 23.41
N ALA A 456 -6.96 10.69 23.15
CA ALA A 456 -6.67 9.52 23.99
C ALA A 456 -6.28 9.90 25.44
N ALA A 457 -5.70 11.09 25.64
CA ALA A 457 -5.35 11.62 26.95
C ALA A 457 -6.50 12.37 27.66
N GLY A 458 -7.68 12.47 27.04
CA GLY A 458 -8.85 13.17 27.60
C GLY A 458 -8.74 14.70 27.58
N LYS A 459 -7.78 15.28 26.87
CA LYS A 459 -7.53 16.74 26.84
C LYS A 459 -8.35 17.45 25.76
N THR A 460 -9.67 17.25 25.74
CA THR A 460 -10.51 17.72 24.61
C THR A 460 -11.60 18.73 24.97
N ASP A 461 -11.68 19.16 26.22
CA ASP A 461 -12.78 20.00 26.71
C ASP A 461 -12.84 21.36 26.01
N HIS A 462 -11.69 21.96 25.70
CA HIS A 462 -11.57 23.25 25.01
C HIS A 462 -11.94 23.20 23.51
N ILE A 463 -11.89 22.01 22.88
CA ILE A 463 -12.05 21.86 21.42
C ILE A 463 -13.43 22.31 20.94
N GLN A 464 -14.49 22.02 21.71
CA GLN A 464 -15.85 22.38 21.31
C GLN A 464 -16.04 23.90 21.23
N ALA A 465 -15.51 24.64 22.20
CA ALA A 465 -15.60 26.09 22.22
C ALA A 465 -14.72 26.73 21.14
N ILE A 466 -13.53 26.19 20.86
CA ILE A 466 -12.67 26.65 19.75
C ILE A 466 -13.34 26.37 18.40
N SER A 467 -14.01 25.23 18.24
CA SER A 467 -14.76 24.92 17.02
C SER A 467 -15.92 25.92 16.80
N ARG A 468 -16.60 26.37 17.87
CA ARG A 468 -17.65 27.41 17.77
C ARG A 468 -17.06 28.76 17.32
N LEU A 469 -15.93 29.17 17.90
CA LEU A 469 -15.21 30.38 17.51
C LEU A 469 -14.78 30.33 16.03
N TRP A 470 -14.17 29.21 15.63
CA TRP A 470 -13.76 28.95 14.25
C TRP A 470 -14.92 29.06 13.25
N GLU A 471 -16.08 28.46 13.58
CA GLU A 471 -17.27 28.55 12.75
C GLU A 471 -17.80 29.98 12.63
N ALA A 472 -17.82 30.74 13.73
CA ALA A 472 -18.32 32.11 13.75
C ALA A 472 -17.46 33.06 12.89
N ILE A 473 -16.13 32.93 12.96
CA ILE A 473 -15.18 33.69 12.14
C ILE A 473 -15.40 33.36 10.65
N ASN A 474 -15.44 32.07 10.30
CA ASN A 474 -15.54 31.66 8.89
C ASN A 474 -16.90 31.92 8.24
N LYS A 475 -18.01 31.87 9.02
CA LYS A 475 -19.35 32.23 8.53
C LYS A 475 -19.53 33.75 8.38
N GLN A 476 -18.57 34.56 8.83
CA GLN A 476 -18.62 36.02 8.75
C GLN A 476 -19.90 36.60 9.40
N ASN A 477 -20.35 36.00 10.51
CA ASN A 477 -21.54 36.45 11.24
C ASN A 477 -21.13 37.29 12.47
N PRO A 478 -21.25 38.63 12.42
CA PRO A 478 -20.79 39.52 13.50
C PRO A 478 -21.61 39.38 14.77
N ILE A 479 -22.90 39.05 14.66
CA ILE A 479 -23.79 38.88 15.83
C ILE A 479 -23.38 37.63 16.61
N ALA A 480 -23.15 36.52 15.90
CA ALA A 480 -22.69 35.27 16.51
C ALA A 480 -21.31 35.44 17.15
N LEU A 481 -20.40 36.14 16.47
CA LEU A 481 -19.06 36.40 16.98
C LEU A 481 -19.08 37.31 18.22
N LYS A 482 -19.86 38.40 18.21
CA LYS A 482 -20.06 39.27 19.38
C LYS A 482 -20.58 38.49 20.59
N ARG A 483 -21.59 37.64 20.41
CA ARG A 483 -22.15 36.82 21.49
C ARG A 483 -21.11 35.86 22.08
N LEU A 484 -20.33 35.19 21.23
CA LEU A 484 -19.26 34.29 21.67
C LEU A 484 -18.14 35.03 22.40
N ILE A 485 -17.72 36.20 21.92
CA ILE A 485 -16.68 36.99 22.60
C ILE A 485 -17.16 37.45 23.98
N LEU A 486 -18.43 37.88 24.11
CA LEU A 486 -19.03 38.20 25.41
C LEU A 486 -19.08 36.98 26.36
N GLU A 487 -19.46 35.80 25.85
CA GLU A 487 -19.43 34.54 26.62
C GLU A 487 -18.01 34.22 27.11
N ILE A 488 -17.00 34.39 26.25
CA ILE A 488 -15.59 34.19 26.61
C ILE A 488 -15.15 35.18 27.69
N ILE A 489 -15.47 36.47 27.55
CA ILE A 489 -15.14 37.50 28.54
C ILE A 489 -15.73 37.15 29.91
N GLN A 490 -17.02 36.80 29.95
CA GLN A 490 -17.70 36.40 31.19
C GLN A 490 -17.04 35.19 31.84
N ASN A 491 -16.66 34.18 31.05
CA ASN A 491 -15.98 32.99 31.56
C ASN A 491 -14.60 33.32 32.15
N VAL A 492 -13.85 34.24 31.53
CA VAL A 492 -12.53 34.68 32.03
C VAL A 492 -12.70 35.48 33.33
N GLU A 493 -13.71 36.34 33.43
CA GLU A 493 -14.05 37.08 34.65
C GLU A 493 -14.42 36.14 35.80
N LEU A 494 -15.21 35.09 35.52
CA LEU A 494 -15.60 34.08 36.51
C LEU A 494 -14.42 33.23 37.02
N LYS A 495 -13.45 32.90 36.15
CA LYS A 495 -12.25 32.14 36.53
C LYS A 495 -11.33 32.93 37.48
N ASN A 496 -11.37 34.27 37.42
CA ASN A 496 -10.62 35.21 38.26
C ASN A 496 -9.14 34.83 38.53
N LEU A 497 -8.42 34.47 37.47
CA LEU A 497 -7.02 34.05 37.53
C LEU A 497 -6.06 35.27 37.57
N PRO A 498 -4.81 35.08 38.04
CA PRO A 498 -3.78 36.13 37.95
C PRO A 498 -3.56 36.55 36.50
N GLY A 499 -3.79 37.84 36.20
CA GLY A 499 -3.67 38.38 34.83
C GLY A 499 -4.99 38.42 34.03
N SER A 500 -6.11 37.94 34.59
CA SER A 500 -7.42 37.99 33.94
C SER A 500 -7.88 39.41 33.61
N LYS A 501 -7.54 40.44 34.41
CA LYS A 501 -7.90 41.84 34.12
C LYS A 501 -7.35 42.33 32.78
N LYS A 502 -6.04 42.13 32.54
CA LYS A 502 -5.39 42.48 31.25
C LYS A 502 -5.94 41.66 30.09
N GLN A 503 -6.32 40.40 30.35
CA GLN A 503 -6.95 39.54 29.36
C GLN A 503 -8.34 40.05 28.96
N VAL A 504 -9.17 40.42 29.94
CA VAL A 504 -10.50 41.00 29.72
C VAL A 504 -10.42 42.32 28.97
N GLU A 505 -9.48 43.21 29.33
CA GLU A 505 -9.23 44.46 28.60
C GLU A 505 -8.90 44.20 27.12
N LYS A 506 -8.02 43.21 26.85
CA LYS A 506 -7.64 42.82 25.49
C LYS A 506 -8.82 42.22 24.71
N LEU A 507 -9.57 41.30 25.31
CA LEU A 507 -10.76 40.71 24.70
C LEU A 507 -11.84 41.76 24.43
N THR A 508 -11.96 42.76 25.31
CA THR A 508 -12.87 43.90 25.13
C THR A 508 -12.39 44.79 23.98
N ALA A 509 -11.09 45.01 23.81
CA ALA A 509 -10.57 45.70 22.63
C ALA A 509 -10.90 44.94 21.33
N ILE A 510 -10.72 43.61 21.32
CA ILE A 510 -11.10 42.75 20.18
C ILE A 510 -12.61 42.81 19.90
N LEU A 511 -13.43 42.88 20.95
CA LEU A 511 -14.89 43.04 20.83
C LEU A 511 -15.27 44.36 20.15
N HIS A 512 -14.57 45.46 20.44
CA HIS A 512 -14.78 46.75 19.76
C HIS A 512 -14.24 46.73 18.33
N ASP A 513 -13.29 45.85 18.01
CA ASP A 513 -12.69 45.70 16.69
C ASP A 513 -13.06 44.38 15.95
N ILE A 514 -14.31 43.94 16.10
CA ILE A 514 -14.81 42.71 15.47
C ILE A 514 -14.71 42.77 13.94
N ILE A 515 -14.88 43.94 13.35
CA ILE A 515 -14.90 44.10 11.88
C ILE A 515 -13.52 43.80 11.30
N ASN A 516 -12.44 44.32 11.90
CA ASN A 516 -11.09 44.01 11.42
C ASN A 516 -10.77 42.52 11.59
N LEU A 517 -11.15 41.92 12.72
CA LEU A 517 -11.01 40.47 12.92
C LEU A 517 -11.71 39.66 11.83
N GLN A 518 -12.89 40.07 11.38
CA GLN A 518 -13.59 39.40 10.27
C GLN A 518 -12.88 39.62 8.93
N LEU A 519 -12.44 40.86 8.66
CA LEU A 519 -11.73 41.23 7.43
C LEU A 519 -10.44 40.44 7.25
N MET A 520 -9.70 40.17 8.33
CA MET A 520 -8.49 39.34 8.32
C MET A 520 -8.72 37.95 7.69
N TYR A 521 -9.90 37.36 7.91
CA TYR A 521 -10.22 36.00 7.45
C TYR A 521 -11.24 35.93 6.31
N LYS A 522 -11.69 37.07 5.79
CA LYS A 522 -12.72 37.14 4.74
C LYS A 522 -12.27 36.52 3.42
N ILE A 523 -11.03 36.81 2.99
CA ILE A 523 -10.46 36.27 1.74
C ILE A 523 -9.83 34.89 1.98
N LYS A 524 -9.11 34.75 3.09
CA LYS A 524 -8.41 33.52 3.46
C LYS A 524 -9.03 32.96 4.74
N PRO A 525 -10.01 32.05 4.64
CA PRO A 525 -10.66 31.47 5.81
C PRO A 525 -9.69 30.63 6.64
N LEU A 526 -9.96 30.58 7.94
CA LEU A 526 -9.22 29.77 8.88
C LEU A 526 -9.53 28.29 8.60
N LYS A 527 -8.54 27.44 8.30
CA LYS A 527 -8.79 26.01 7.99
C LYS A 527 -8.49 25.09 9.16
N ALA A 528 -9.26 24.01 9.29
CA ALA A 528 -9.02 22.96 10.28
C ALA A 528 -7.93 21.97 9.83
N ARG A 529 -7.19 21.41 10.80
CA ARG A 529 -6.23 20.31 10.64
C ARG A 529 -6.51 19.23 11.67
N LEU A 530 -6.38 17.97 11.22
CA LEU A 530 -6.59 16.78 12.03
C LEU A 530 -5.33 15.92 11.96
N GLY A 531 -4.68 15.73 13.11
CA GLY A 531 -3.44 15.00 13.24
C GLY A 531 -3.57 13.78 14.15
N SER A 532 -2.68 12.81 13.99
CA SER A 532 -2.57 11.72 14.95
C SER A 532 -1.56 11.97 16.06
N ASP A 533 -0.57 12.83 15.80
CA ASP A 533 0.66 12.93 16.60
C ASP A 533 1.34 11.57 16.83
N SER A 534 1.18 10.65 15.87
CA SER A 534 1.64 9.27 15.99
C SER A 534 3.16 9.17 15.94
N THR A 535 3.77 8.70 17.03
CA THR A 535 5.20 8.37 17.12
C THR A 535 5.51 6.89 16.85
N GLY A 536 4.48 6.03 16.92
CA GLY A 536 4.59 4.58 16.78
C GLY A 536 5.24 3.85 17.96
N ARG A 537 5.38 4.50 19.13
CA ARG A 537 5.99 3.92 20.35
C ARG A 537 5.03 3.73 21.53
N SER A 538 3.83 4.35 21.55
CA SER A 538 2.85 4.18 22.64
C SER A 538 1.77 3.16 22.27
N ARG A 539 1.37 2.34 23.25
CA ARG A 539 0.25 1.39 23.13
C ARG A 539 -1.12 2.06 23.34
N ARG A 540 -1.14 3.23 23.98
CA ARG A 540 -2.35 4.02 24.32
C ARG A 540 -2.87 4.87 23.16
N SER A 541 -1.98 5.32 22.28
CA SER A 541 -2.34 6.18 21.15
C SER A 541 -2.70 5.38 19.90
N HIS A 542 -3.73 5.81 19.19
CA HIS A 542 -4.03 5.31 17.85
C HIS A 542 -2.84 5.46 16.91
N GLY A 543 -2.57 4.43 16.10
CA GLY A 543 -1.58 4.55 15.04
C GLY A 543 -1.98 5.58 13.97
N MET A 544 -0.98 6.17 13.30
CA MET A 544 -1.15 7.13 12.20
C MET A 544 -2.27 6.80 11.20
N GLY A 545 -3.00 7.83 10.75
CA GLY A 545 -3.86 7.81 9.57
C GLY A 545 -5.36 7.97 9.86
N LEU A 546 -5.99 8.85 9.09
CA LEU A 546 -7.43 9.10 9.08
C LEU A 546 -8.00 8.89 7.67
N ALA A 547 -9.27 8.50 7.58
CA ALA A 547 -9.99 8.42 6.31
C ALA A 547 -11.43 8.92 6.42
N VAL A 548 -11.95 9.50 5.34
CA VAL A 548 -13.36 9.87 5.23
C VAL A 548 -14.18 8.67 4.74
N ILE A 549 -15.13 8.20 5.57
CA ILE A 549 -15.90 6.97 5.34
C ILE A 549 -16.63 7.00 3.98
N GLU A 550 -17.17 8.16 3.60
CA GLU A 550 -17.92 8.36 2.35
C GLU A 550 -17.08 8.21 1.08
N THR A 551 -15.76 8.22 1.18
CA THR A 551 -14.85 8.01 0.04
C THR A 551 -14.41 6.56 -0.12
N LEU A 552 -14.70 5.71 0.88
CA LEU A 552 -14.29 4.31 0.88
C LEU A 552 -15.30 3.42 0.13
N PRO A 553 -14.87 2.24 -0.37
CA PRO A 553 -15.75 1.28 -1.00
C PRO A 553 -16.87 0.81 -0.07
N ARG A 554 -18.06 0.48 -0.61
CA ARG A 554 -19.23 0.02 0.17
C ARG A 554 -18.92 -1.12 1.14
N ARG A 555 -18.02 -2.04 0.77
CA ARG A 555 -17.61 -3.15 1.64
C ARG A 555 -16.80 -2.68 2.85
N ALA A 556 -15.87 -1.74 2.64
CA ALA A 556 -15.11 -1.15 3.74
C ALA A 556 -16.03 -0.42 4.71
N ARG A 557 -17.06 0.28 4.23
CA ARG A 557 -18.08 0.93 5.11
C ARG A 557 -18.82 -0.08 5.99
N LYS A 558 -19.30 -1.19 5.41
CA LYS A 558 -19.92 -2.28 6.16
C LYS A 558 -18.98 -2.97 7.15
N GLN A 559 -17.67 -2.96 6.87
CA GLN A 559 -16.67 -3.47 7.81
C GLN A 559 -16.45 -2.48 8.96
N ILE A 560 -16.39 -1.18 8.67
CA ILE A 560 -16.27 -0.13 9.69
C ILE A 560 -17.43 -0.23 10.67
N GLU A 561 -18.67 -0.38 10.20
CA GLU A 561 -19.85 -0.56 11.07
C GLU A 561 -19.71 -1.70 12.09
N LYS A 562 -18.90 -2.73 11.77
CA LYS A 562 -18.64 -3.87 12.66
C LYS A 562 -17.41 -3.68 13.55
N ASP A 563 -16.40 -2.98 13.05
CA ASP A 563 -15.11 -2.82 13.71
C ASP A 563 -15.09 -1.59 14.65
N VAL A 564 -16.08 -0.69 14.54
CA VAL A 564 -16.24 0.46 15.44
C VAL A 564 -16.45 0.00 16.88
N GLY A 565 -15.61 0.49 17.78
CA GLY A 565 -15.65 0.10 19.20
C GLY A 565 -14.92 -1.21 19.52
N ALA A 566 -14.41 -1.95 18.54
CA ALA A 566 -13.58 -3.15 18.75
C ALA A 566 -12.10 -2.94 18.38
N GLY A 567 -11.74 -1.74 17.90
CA GLY A 567 -10.38 -1.39 17.51
C GLY A 567 -10.26 -0.19 16.56
N ARG A 568 -11.37 0.33 16.03
CA ARG A 568 -11.40 1.64 15.34
C ARG A 568 -12.42 2.56 15.96
N ASP A 569 -12.14 3.86 15.87
CA ASP A 569 -12.99 4.90 16.42
C ASP A 569 -13.37 5.92 15.34
N ILE A 570 -14.64 6.32 15.37
CA ILE A 570 -15.13 7.43 14.56
C ILE A 570 -14.88 8.70 15.35
N ILE A 571 -14.07 9.59 14.78
CA ILE A 571 -13.76 10.89 15.37
C ILE A 571 -15.03 11.75 15.31
N PRO A 572 -15.31 12.58 16.34
CA PRO A 572 -16.49 13.47 16.37
C PRO A 572 -16.38 14.66 15.39
N ILE A 573 -15.85 14.43 14.18
CA ILE A 573 -15.65 15.45 13.14
C ILE A 573 -16.30 14.98 11.86
N TYR A 574 -17.08 15.88 11.27
CA TYR A 574 -17.71 15.71 9.98
C TYR A 574 -16.98 16.57 8.94
N LEU A 575 -16.59 15.97 7.82
CA LEU A 575 -16.01 16.62 6.64
C LEU A 575 -16.99 16.46 5.47
N SER A 576 -17.45 17.56 4.88
CA SER A 576 -18.30 17.47 3.68
C SER A 576 -17.44 17.20 2.45
N VAL A 577 -17.77 16.14 1.72
CA VAL A 577 -17.04 15.69 0.54
C VAL A 577 -17.96 15.59 -0.67
N HIS A 578 -17.50 16.10 -1.81
CA HIS A 578 -18.21 16.01 -3.07
C HIS A 578 -17.48 15.07 -4.03
N LYS A 579 -18.27 14.33 -4.81
CA LYS A 579 -17.77 13.46 -5.86
C LYS A 579 -17.65 14.26 -7.17
N ARG A 580 -16.43 14.47 -7.66
CA ARG A 580 -16.14 15.22 -8.88
C ARG A 580 -15.93 14.27 -10.06
N PHE A 581 -16.59 14.57 -11.17
CA PHE A 581 -16.38 13.88 -12.44
C PHE A 581 -15.72 14.83 -13.42
N SER A 582 -14.51 14.50 -13.87
CA SER A 582 -13.76 15.26 -14.87
C SER A 582 -13.72 14.48 -16.18
N PHE A 583 -14.14 15.10 -17.28
CA PHE A 583 -14.15 14.47 -18.60
C PHE A 583 -12.97 14.98 -19.42
N VAL A 584 -11.98 14.11 -19.65
CA VAL A 584 -10.78 14.43 -20.43
C VAL A 584 -10.95 13.84 -21.84
N THR A 585 -10.65 14.61 -22.88
CA THR A 585 -10.74 14.12 -24.26
C THR A 585 -9.72 13.01 -24.48
N ARG A 586 -10.13 11.87 -25.06
CA ARG A 586 -9.18 10.83 -25.45
C ARG A 586 -8.30 11.33 -26.61
N GLU A 587 -7.01 11.00 -26.57
CA GLU A 587 -6.08 11.24 -27.67
C GLU A 587 -6.59 10.52 -28.94
N ASN A 588 -6.43 11.15 -30.11
CA ASN A 588 -6.83 10.64 -31.45
C ASN A 588 -8.34 10.54 -31.77
N VAL A 589 -9.22 11.27 -31.07
CA VAL A 589 -10.64 11.35 -31.47
C VAL A 589 -10.83 12.33 -32.64
N ARG A 590 -11.36 11.87 -33.78
CA ARG A 590 -11.71 12.73 -34.93
C ARG A 590 -12.66 13.85 -34.51
N LYS A 591 -12.42 15.08 -34.97
CA LYS A 591 -13.22 16.29 -34.65
C LYS A 591 -14.75 16.07 -34.75
N LYS A 592 -15.24 15.31 -35.73
CA LYS A 592 -16.67 15.01 -35.92
C LYS A 592 -17.32 14.23 -34.76
N PHE A 593 -16.58 13.33 -34.12
CA PHE A 593 -17.09 12.60 -32.94
C PHE A 593 -17.16 13.48 -31.70
N ARG A 594 -16.28 14.50 -31.59
CA ARG A 594 -16.29 15.47 -30.49
C ARG A 594 -17.56 16.31 -30.50
N THR A 595 -17.96 16.83 -31.67
CA THR A 595 -19.21 17.57 -31.87
C THR A 595 -20.45 16.68 -31.66
N LEU A 596 -20.42 15.41 -32.08
CA LEU A 596 -21.51 14.47 -31.79
C LEU A 596 -21.65 14.13 -30.29
N ALA A 597 -20.55 14.12 -29.54
CA ALA A 597 -20.58 13.83 -28.10
C ALA A 597 -21.11 15.00 -27.26
N GLU A 598 -21.05 16.23 -27.78
CA GLU A 598 -21.66 17.40 -27.14
C GLU A 598 -23.20 17.30 -27.18
N SER A 599 -23.75 16.77 -28.28
CA SER A 599 -25.19 16.61 -28.51
C SER A 599 -25.80 15.29 -28.00
N LEU A 600 -25.07 14.17 -28.02
CA LEU A 600 -25.58 12.86 -27.61
C LEU A 600 -24.88 12.32 -26.35
N PRO A 601 -25.54 12.27 -25.18
CA PRO A 601 -24.92 11.88 -23.92
C PRO A 601 -24.39 10.44 -23.92
N PHE A 602 -24.98 9.54 -24.72
CA PHE A 602 -24.48 8.16 -24.85
C PHE A 602 -23.19 8.05 -25.68
N ILE A 603 -22.77 9.07 -26.43
CA ILE A 603 -21.51 9.05 -27.20
C ILE A 603 -20.34 9.58 -26.38
N ARG A 604 -20.63 10.33 -25.29
CA ARG A 604 -19.60 10.89 -24.39
C ARG A 604 -18.65 9.85 -23.84
N TRP A 605 -19.10 8.62 -23.60
CA TRP A 605 -18.27 7.52 -23.10
C TRP A 605 -17.19 7.01 -24.08
N ILE A 606 -17.33 7.32 -25.38
CA ILE A 606 -16.41 6.93 -26.46
C ILE A 606 -15.36 8.02 -26.65
N VAL A 607 -15.78 9.28 -26.52
CA VAL A 607 -14.95 10.48 -26.77
C VAL A 607 -14.17 10.91 -25.55
N TYR A 608 -14.79 10.90 -24.37
CA TYR A 608 -14.18 11.34 -23.13
C TYR A 608 -13.74 10.14 -22.29
N SER A 609 -12.58 10.24 -21.66
CA SER A 609 -12.26 9.46 -20.48
C SER A 609 -12.84 10.18 -19.26
N GLN A 610 -13.64 9.45 -18.49
CA GLN A 610 -14.19 9.95 -17.23
C GLN A 610 -13.18 9.66 -16.12
N LYS A 611 -12.72 10.70 -15.43
CA LYS A 611 -11.94 10.61 -14.21
C LYS A 611 -12.85 10.97 -13.03
N GLU A 612 -12.83 10.13 -12.00
CA GLU A 612 -13.62 10.29 -10.79
C GLU A 612 -12.67 10.62 -9.63
N ASP A 613 -12.86 11.77 -9.00
CA ASP A 613 -12.08 12.24 -7.86
C ASP A 613 -13.00 12.71 -6.72
N TRP A 614 -12.49 12.74 -5.49
CA TRP A 614 -13.20 13.29 -4.33
C TRP A 614 -12.56 14.61 -3.90
N GLU A 615 -13.39 15.58 -3.53
CA GLU A 615 -12.94 16.90 -3.11
C GLU A 615 -13.59 17.27 -1.77
N VAL A 616 -12.79 17.76 -0.81
CA VAL A 616 -13.28 18.26 0.49
C VAL A 616 -13.71 19.71 0.31
N LEU A 617 -14.91 20.06 0.77
CA LEU A 617 -15.30 21.46 0.85
C LEU A 617 -14.49 22.14 1.97
N ASP A 618 -13.66 23.11 1.59
CA ASP A 618 -12.62 23.77 2.39
C ASP A 618 -13.10 24.41 3.73
N PHE A 619 -14.42 24.50 3.96
CA PHE A 619 -15.08 25.17 5.09
C PHE A 619 -15.95 24.24 5.96
N SER A 620 -15.85 22.93 5.76
CA SER A 620 -16.89 22.00 6.23
C SER A 620 -16.52 21.10 7.41
N ALA A 621 -15.32 21.26 7.99
CA ALA A 621 -14.95 20.53 9.20
C ALA A 621 -15.80 21.02 10.37
N ARG A 622 -16.73 20.19 10.85
CA ARG A 622 -17.60 20.51 11.98
C ARG A 622 -17.52 19.43 13.04
N MET A 623 -17.40 19.84 14.29
CA MET A 623 -17.55 18.92 15.41
C MET A 623 -19.01 18.49 15.50
N THR A 624 -19.27 17.18 15.48
CA THR A 624 -20.63 16.62 15.55
C THR A 624 -20.62 15.36 16.41
N LYS A 625 -21.76 15.01 17.01
CA LYS A 625 -21.90 13.75 17.77
C LYS A 625 -21.67 12.51 16.90
N LYS A 626 -21.90 12.62 15.58
CA LYS A 626 -21.69 11.56 14.59
C LYS A 626 -20.80 12.07 13.46
N GLY A 627 -19.49 11.95 13.63
CA GLY A 627 -18.54 12.30 12.57
C GLY A 627 -18.52 11.29 11.42
N ASN A 628 -17.80 11.62 10.35
CA ASN A 628 -17.60 10.75 9.19
C ASN A 628 -16.12 10.45 8.89
N VAL A 629 -15.25 10.70 9.88
CA VAL A 629 -13.81 10.42 9.84
C VAL A 629 -13.50 9.23 10.73
N ILE A 630 -12.82 8.22 10.19
CA ILE A 630 -12.43 6.98 10.89
C ILE A 630 -10.91 6.90 11.09
N THR A 631 -10.47 6.35 12.22
CA THR A 631 -9.06 6.00 12.45
C THR A 631 -8.65 4.79 11.59
N LEU A 632 -7.46 4.87 10.98
CA LEU A 632 -6.88 3.76 10.20
C LEU A 632 -5.99 2.84 11.06
N GLY A 633 -5.38 3.38 12.13
CA GLY A 633 -4.68 2.60 13.15
C GLY A 633 -5.62 2.18 14.27
N GLY A 634 -5.38 1.00 14.86
CA GLY A 634 -6.11 0.55 16.04
C GLY A 634 -5.38 0.83 17.35
N THR A 635 -6.10 0.64 18.45
CA THR A 635 -5.60 0.68 19.84
C THR A 635 -5.88 -0.65 20.53
N ASP A 636 -4.96 -1.07 21.39
CA ASP A 636 -5.24 -2.15 22.33
C ASP A 636 -5.98 -1.52 23.52
N LYS A 637 -7.23 -1.96 23.74
CA LYS A 637 -8.08 -1.40 24.81
C LYS A 637 -7.62 -1.78 26.22
N THR A 638 -6.82 -2.83 26.35
CA THR A 638 -6.32 -3.34 27.63
C THR A 638 -4.80 -3.16 27.68
N VAL A 639 -4.32 -2.37 28.64
CA VAL A 639 -2.89 -2.27 28.94
C VAL A 639 -2.50 -3.53 29.69
N VAL A 640 -1.73 -4.39 29.04
CA VAL A 640 -1.24 -5.65 29.60
C VAL A 640 0.25 -5.74 29.31
N ASN A 641 1.04 -6.11 30.32
CA ASN A 641 2.51 -6.20 30.21
C ASN A 641 2.99 -7.55 29.65
N ASP A 642 2.06 -8.43 29.27
CA ASP A 642 2.28 -9.79 28.78
C ASP A 642 2.99 -10.70 29.82
N LEU A 643 2.76 -10.42 31.10
CA LEU A 643 3.30 -11.17 32.25
C LEU A 643 2.21 -12.11 32.75
N TYR A 644 2.23 -13.36 32.31
CA TYR A 644 1.28 -14.39 32.75
C TYR A 644 1.98 -15.48 33.58
N LEU A 645 1.32 -15.99 34.62
CA LEU A 645 1.86 -17.04 35.50
C LEU A 645 2.12 -18.34 34.74
N ALA A 646 1.06 -18.93 34.17
CA ALA A 646 1.23 -19.89 33.11
C ALA A 646 1.87 -19.10 31.94
N PRO A 647 3.02 -19.53 31.37
CA PRO A 647 3.46 -18.93 30.12
C PRO A 647 2.25 -18.96 29.21
N SER A 648 1.93 -17.85 28.55
CA SER A 648 0.96 -17.91 27.46
C SER A 648 1.53 -18.99 26.55
N VAL A 649 0.96 -20.20 26.60
CA VAL A 649 1.31 -21.26 25.66
C VAL A 649 1.07 -20.55 24.36
N SER A 650 2.15 -20.23 23.65
CA SER A 650 2.20 -19.32 22.52
C SER A 650 1.28 -19.84 21.45
N ASN A 651 -0.03 -19.59 21.60
CA ASN A 651 -1.11 -20.53 21.28
C ASN A 651 -0.58 -21.62 20.36
N HIS A 652 0.05 -22.65 20.95
CA HIS A 652 0.47 -23.81 20.17
C HIS A 652 -0.85 -24.51 19.88
N GLU A 653 -1.64 -23.88 19.01
CA GLU A 653 -2.86 -24.38 18.43
C GLU A 653 -2.53 -25.83 18.12
N LYS A 654 -3.24 -26.72 18.82
CA LYS A 654 -3.10 -28.15 18.66
C LYS A 654 -2.93 -28.43 17.17
N LYS A 655 -1.80 -29.07 16.87
CA LYS A 655 -1.17 -29.36 15.57
C LYS A 655 -2.12 -30.02 14.57
N GLN A 656 -3.13 -29.31 14.09
CA GLN A 656 -3.80 -29.63 12.84
C GLN A 656 -3.63 -28.44 11.94
N ILE A 657 -2.67 -28.55 11.02
CA ILE A 657 -2.49 -27.57 9.96
C ILE A 657 -3.82 -27.55 9.19
N PRO A 658 -4.52 -26.40 9.11
CA PRO A 658 -5.80 -26.33 8.42
C PRO A 658 -5.66 -26.83 6.98
N TRP A 659 -6.70 -27.50 6.45
CA TRP A 659 -6.81 -27.89 5.04
C TRP A 659 -6.53 -26.75 4.05
N ALA A 660 -6.58 -25.50 4.51
CA ALA A 660 -6.23 -24.32 3.76
C ALA A 660 -4.79 -24.32 3.20
N TYR A 661 -3.83 -24.95 3.88
CA TYR A 661 -2.40 -24.90 3.52
C TYR A 661 -1.96 -26.04 2.58
N VAL A 662 -2.81 -27.05 2.36
CA VAL A 662 -2.51 -28.22 1.51
C VAL A 662 -1.87 -27.83 0.17
N ASN A 663 -0.87 -28.63 -0.23
CA ASN A 663 -0.12 -28.45 -1.47
C ASN A 663 -1.03 -28.20 -2.68
N SER A 664 -0.64 -27.26 -3.54
CA SER A 664 -1.44 -26.79 -4.67
C SER A 664 -1.77 -27.90 -5.68
N HIS A 665 -0.86 -28.85 -5.89
CA HIS A 665 -1.10 -29.99 -6.78
C HIS A 665 -2.20 -30.91 -6.24
N LEU A 666 -2.13 -31.23 -4.94
CA LEU A 666 -3.13 -32.07 -4.28
C LEU A 666 -4.49 -31.37 -4.26
N LYS A 667 -4.51 -30.06 -3.98
CA LYS A 667 -5.72 -29.24 -4.03
C LYS A 667 -6.35 -29.22 -5.42
N ASN A 668 -5.56 -29.08 -6.48
CA ASN A 668 -6.07 -29.11 -7.85
C ASN A 668 -6.62 -30.48 -8.24
N LEU A 669 -5.96 -31.55 -7.83
CA LEU A 669 -6.45 -32.92 -8.03
C LEU A 669 -7.81 -33.12 -7.31
N LEU A 670 -7.91 -32.70 -6.05
CA LEU A 670 -9.14 -32.78 -5.28
C LEU A 670 -10.28 -31.98 -5.90
N LYS A 671 -10.02 -30.77 -6.42
CA LYS A 671 -11.03 -29.98 -7.15
C LYS A 671 -11.58 -30.74 -8.36
N VAL A 672 -10.70 -31.37 -9.14
CA VAL A 672 -11.12 -32.16 -10.32
C VAL A 672 -11.97 -33.35 -9.87
N ILE A 673 -11.56 -34.09 -8.84
CA ILE A 673 -12.30 -35.25 -8.31
C ILE A 673 -13.67 -34.83 -7.76
N ILE A 674 -13.73 -33.77 -6.95
CA ILE A 674 -14.97 -33.25 -6.35
C ILE A 674 -15.95 -32.77 -7.44
N GLY A 675 -15.46 -32.21 -8.54
CA GLY A 675 -16.31 -31.86 -9.68
C GLY A 675 -16.73 -33.08 -10.51
N PHE A 676 -15.84 -34.05 -10.66
CA PHE A 676 -16.06 -35.22 -11.51
C PHE A 676 -17.11 -36.18 -10.94
N ILE A 677 -17.08 -36.46 -9.63
CA ILE A 677 -17.98 -37.42 -8.99
C ILE A 677 -19.47 -37.05 -9.19
N PRO A 678 -19.93 -35.81 -8.88
CA PRO A 678 -21.34 -35.44 -9.09
C PRO A 678 -21.74 -35.44 -10.57
N ALA A 679 -20.83 -35.03 -11.46
CA ALA A 679 -21.10 -35.04 -12.89
C ALA A 679 -21.28 -36.48 -13.41
N PHE A 680 -20.37 -37.38 -13.03
CA PHE A 680 -20.45 -38.80 -13.38
C PHE A 680 -21.73 -39.45 -12.84
N ALA A 681 -22.06 -39.22 -11.57
CA ALA A 681 -23.30 -39.72 -10.98
C ALA A 681 -24.54 -39.21 -11.71
N THR A 682 -24.57 -37.92 -12.09
CA THR A 682 -25.71 -37.36 -12.83
C THR A 682 -25.84 -37.99 -14.21
N PHE A 683 -24.74 -38.09 -14.97
CA PHE A 683 -24.76 -38.71 -16.31
C PHE A 683 -25.21 -40.17 -16.26
N ALA A 684 -24.71 -40.94 -15.27
CA ALA A 684 -25.08 -42.34 -15.09
C ALA A 684 -26.56 -42.54 -14.73
N LEU A 685 -27.18 -41.57 -14.05
CA LEU A 685 -28.56 -41.67 -13.57
C LEU A 685 -29.60 -41.01 -14.49
N THR A 686 -29.23 -40.02 -15.32
CA THR A 686 -30.19 -39.22 -16.11
C THR A 686 -30.16 -39.49 -17.61
N LYS A 687 -29.19 -40.24 -18.15
CA LYS A 687 -29.03 -40.43 -19.60
C LYS A 687 -29.26 -41.87 -20.03
N ASP A 688 -30.15 -42.04 -21.00
CA ASP A 688 -30.52 -43.34 -21.55
C ASP A 688 -29.47 -43.89 -22.55
N TRP A 689 -28.61 -43.03 -23.10
CA TRP A 689 -27.58 -43.44 -24.06
C TRP A 689 -26.30 -43.90 -23.35
N TRP A 690 -25.92 -45.17 -23.53
CA TRP A 690 -24.76 -45.80 -22.86
C TRP A 690 -23.46 -44.98 -22.95
N LEU A 691 -23.16 -44.37 -24.10
CA LEU A 691 -21.95 -43.58 -24.28
C LEU A 691 -21.97 -42.34 -23.40
N LEU A 692 -23.11 -41.65 -23.33
CA LEU A 692 -23.26 -40.44 -22.51
C LEU A 692 -23.40 -40.79 -21.02
N ALA A 693 -23.96 -41.96 -20.69
CA ALA A 693 -24.11 -42.42 -19.31
C ALA A 693 -22.75 -42.72 -18.64
N TYR A 694 -21.86 -43.47 -19.32
CA TYR A 694 -20.56 -43.87 -18.77
C TYR A 694 -19.40 -42.94 -19.17
N PHE A 695 -19.40 -42.38 -20.38
CA PHE A 695 -18.34 -41.50 -20.87
C PHE A 695 -18.71 -40.02 -20.88
N GLY A 696 -19.96 -39.65 -20.58
CA GLY A 696 -20.43 -38.26 -20.63
C GLY A 696 -19.59 -37.31 -19.77
N ALA A 697 -19.28 -37.69 -18.54
CA ALA A 697 -18.44 -36.87 -17.65
C ALA A 697 -17.01 -36.69 -18.20
N PHE A 698 -16.40 -37.74 -18.76
CA PHE A 698 -15.07 -37.67 -19.38
C PHE A 698 -15.07 -36.76 -20.61
N ILE A 699 -16.10 -36.84 -21.46
CA ILE A 699 -16.26 -35.97 -22.63
C ILE A 699 -16.46 -34.51 -22.18
N TRP A 700 -17.29 -34.26 -21.17
CA TRP A 700 -17.56 -32.92 -20.65
C TRP A 700 -16.32 -32.24 -20.08
N PHE A 701 -15.53 -33.01 -19.30
CA PHE A 701 -14.26 -32.56 -18.75
C PHE A 701 -13.19 -32.40 -19.83
N GLY A 702 -13.17 -33.30 -20.82
CA GLY A 702 -12.27 -33.25 -21.98
C GLY A 702 -12.45 -31.97 -22.80
N ILE A 703 -13.69 -31.65 -23.19
CA ILE A 703 -14.01 -30.42 -23.94
C ILE A 703 -13.59 -29.18 -23.14
N THR A 704 -13.93 -29.14 -21.85
CA THR A 704 -13.62 -27.98 -20.98
C THR A 704 -12.12 -27.84 -20.72
N GLY A 705 -11.40 -28.95 -20.53
CA GLY A 705 -9.95 -28.98 -20.35
C GLY A 705 -9.23 -28.52 -21.61
N ALA A 706 -9.60 -29.09 -22.77
CA ALA A 706 -9.07 -28.70 -24.08
C ALA A 706 -9.30 -27.22 -24.37
N ARG A 707 -10.50 -26.70 -24.07
CA ARG A 707 -10.83 -25.27 -24.21
C ARG A 707 -9.93 -24.36 -23.36
N ASN A 708 -9.64 -24.72 -22.11
CA ASN A 708 -8.76 -23.91 -21.25
C ASN A 708 -7.31 -23.89 -21.76
N ILE A 709 -6.83 -25.02 -22.29
CA ILE A 709 -5.51 -25.12 -22.90
C ILE A 709 -5.46 -24.26 -24.18
N LEU A 710 -6.44 -24.44 -25.08
CA LEU A 710 -6.55 -23.66 -26.33
C LEU A 710 -6.67 -22.16 -26.07
N GLN A 711 -7.46 -21.75 -25.08
CA GLN A 711 -7.57 -20.35 -24.69
C GLN A 711 -6.23 -19.78 -24.23
N SER A 712 -5.53 -20.47 -23.33
CA SER A 712 -4.24 -20.01 -22.79
C SER A 712 -3.21 -19.86 -23.92
N VAL A 713 -3.24 -20.78 -24.88
CA VAL A 713 -2.38 -20.79 -26.06
C VAL A 713 -2.73 -19.69 -27.07
N LEU A 714 -4.03 -19.42 -27.33
CA LEU A 714 -4.48 -18.36 -28.24
C LEU A 714 -4.26 -16.95 -27.65
N GLY A 715 -4.48 -16.80 -26.34
CA GLY A 715 -4.19 -15.59 -25.57
C GLY A 715 -2.69 -15.25 -25.53
N GLY A 716 -1.84 -16.28 -25.54
CA GLY A 716 -0.37 -16.16 -25.58
C GLY A 716 0.22 -15.79 -26.96
N GLY A 717 -0.53 -15.88 -28.05
CA GLY A 717 -0.02 -15.50 -29.39
C GLY A 717 -0.53 -16.32 -30.58
N GLY A 718 -1.17 -17.47 -30.36
CA GLY A 718 -1.75 -18.28 -31.44
C GLY A 718 -0.71 -19.11 -32.21
N LEU A 719 -0.79 -19.16 -33.55
CA LEU A 719 0.08 -19.97 -34.44
C LEU A 719 1.38 -19.25 -34.83
N ARG A 720 1.46 -17.92 -34.71
CA ARG A 720 2.69 -17.12 -34.90
C ARG A 720 3.44 -17.02 -33.57
N ARG A 721 3.82 -18.16 -33.00
CA ARG A 721 4.46 -18.26 -31.68
C ARG A 721 5.93 -17.88 -31.75
N SER A 722 6.46 -17.40 -30.63
CA SER A 722 7.86 -17.61 -30.31
C SER A 722 8.08 -19.09 -30.00
N PRO A 723 9.05 -19.78 -30.65
CA PRO A 723 9.32 -21.19 -30.45
C PRO A 723 9.90 -21.54 -29.06
N LEU A 724 10.12 -20.54 -28.19
CA LEU A 724 10.89 -20.68 -26.95
C LEU A 724 10.07 -21.05 -25.70
N LEU A 725 8.74 -20.91 -25.73
CA LEU A 725 7.88 -21.26 -24.60
C LEU A 725 7.18 -22.60 -24.83
N ARG A 726 7.45 -23.56 -23.95
CA ARG A 726 6.66 -24.80 -23.86
C ARG A 726 5.21 -24.44 -23.48
N TRP A 727 4.26 -25.14 -24.09
CA TRP A 727 2.82 -24.89 -23.93
C TRP A 727 2.34 -25.02 -22.48
N ASP A 728 3.00 -25.87 -21.69
CA ASP A 728 2.72 -26.15 -20.28
C ASP A 728 2.87 -24.92 -19.37
N ARG A 729 3.78 -23.99 -19.70
CA ARG A 729 4.00 -22.75 -18.93
C ARG A 729 2.94 -21.68 -19.17
N TYR A 730 2.22 -21.73 -20.29
CA TYR A 730 1.08 -20.84 -20.54
C TYR A 730 -0.18 -21.31 -19.82
N VAL A 731 -0.29 -22.60 -19.50
CA VAL A 731 -1.48 -23.17 -18.88
C VAL A 731 -1.46 -22.91 -17.38
N ASN A 732 -2.38 -22.07 -16.91
CA ASN A 732 -2.62 -21.93 -15.48
C ASN A 732 -3.46 -23.12 -14.98
N TRP A 733 -2.78 -24.14 -14.44
CA TRP A 733 -3.40 -25.37 -13.95
C TRP A 733 -4.41 -25.16 -12.82
N ASP A 734 -4.23 -24.15 -11.96
CA ASP A 734 -5.23 -23.79 -10.93
C ASP A 734 -6.51 -23.25 -11.57
N ARG A 735 -6.37 -22.40 -12.61
CA ARG A 735 -7.50 -21.87 -13.38
C ARG A 735 -8.24 -22.98 -14.14
N THR A 736 -7.52 -23.95 -14.69
CA THR A 736 -8.10 -25.13 -15.36
C THR A 736 -8.83 -26.03 -14.37
N ALA A 737 -8.23 -26.35 -13.22
CA ALA A 737 -8.86 -27.15 -12.17
C ALA A 737 -10.13 -26.48 -11.63
N ASP A 738 -10.12 -25.17 -11.41
CA ASP A 738 -11.31 -24.40 -11.04
C ASP A 738 -12.41 -24.52 -12.13
N SER A 739 -12.05 -24.41 -13.40
CA SER A 739 -13.00 -24.52 -14.52
C SER A 739 -13.64 -25.92 -14.58
N LEU A 740 -12.87 -26.97 -14.32
CA LEU A 740 -13.35 -28.36 -14.30
C LEU A 740 -14.27 -28.62 -13.10
N LEU A 741 -13.94 -28.10 -11.92
CA LEU A 741 -14.78 -28.18 -10.72
C LEU A 741 -16.18 -27.58 -10.99
N PHE A 742 -16.25 -26.33 -11.45
CA PHE A 742 -17.53 -25.67 -11.72
C PHE A 742 -18.26 -26.31 -12.90
N THR A 743 -17.55 -26.80 -13.91
CA THR A 743 -18.21 -27.55 -14.99
C THR A 743 -18.84 -28.83 -14.46
N GLY A 744 -18.17 -29.52 -13.54
CA GLY A 744 -18.71 -30.69 -12.87
C GLY A 744 -20.02 -30.44 -12.14
N PHE A 745 -20.10 -29.35 -11.37
CA PHE A 745 -21.32 -28.95 -10.66
C PHE A 745 -22.44 -28.40 -11.57
N SER A 746 -22.10 -27.93 -12.77
CA SER A 746 -23.13 -27.42 -13.71
C SER A 746 -24.09 -28.51 -14.18
N VAL A 747 -23.63 -29.76 -14.28
CA VAL A 747 -24.41 -30.90 -14.76
C VAL A 747 -25.56 -31.25 -13.81
N PRO A 748 -25.33 -31.56 -12.51
CA PRO A 748 -26.42 -31.82 -11.56
C PRO A 748 -27.33 -30.60 -11.37
N LEU A 749 -26.78 -29.39 -11.42
CA LEU A 749 -27.58 -28.17 -11.25
C LEU A 749 -28.58 -27.99 -12.41
N LEU A 750 -28.12 -28.08 -13.65
CA LEU A 750 -28.96 -27.77 -14.81
C LEU A 750 -29.83 -28.96 -15.23
N ASP A 751 -29.25 -30.16 -15.25
CA ASP A 751 -29.93 -31.35 -15.78
C ASP A 751 -30.82 -32.03 -14.75
N TYR A 752 -30.40 -32.12 -13.48
CA TYR A 752 -31.20 -32.75 -12.43
C TYR A 752 -32.08 -31.73 -11.70
N LEU A 753 -31.50 -30.69 -11.09
CA LEU A 753 -32.27 -29.75 -10.27
C LEU A 753 -33.22 -28.89 -11.12
N VAL A 754 -32.70 -28.13 -12.08
CA VAL A 754 -33.53 -27.19 -12.85
C VAL A 754 -34.48 -27.92 -13.79
N LYS A 755 -33.97 -28.85 -14.61
CA LYS A 755 -34.78 -29.55 -15.61
C LYS A 755 -35.70 -30.61 -14.97
N THR A 756 -35.18 -31.59 -14.23
CA THR A 756 -35.99 -32.71 -13.74
C THR A 756 -36.79 -32.38 -12.48
N VAL A 757 -36.21 -31.68 -11.50
CA VAL A 757 -36.92 -31.41 -10.24
C VAL A 757 -37.85 -30.20 -10.38
N ILE A 758 -37.33 -29.06 -10.82
CA ILE A 758 -38.11 -27.82 -10.85
C ILE A 758 -39.07 -27.81 -12.04
N MET A 759 -38.57 -27.91 -13.27
CA MET A 759 -39.42 -27.74 -14.45
C MET A 759 -40.36 -28.92 -14.68
N ASP A 760 -39.84 -30.14 -14.67
CA ASP A 760 -40.62 -31.36 -14.93
C ASP A 760 -41.53 -31.72 -13.73
N ARG A 761 -40.98 -31.97 -12.53
CA ARG A 761 -41.79 -32.45 -11.39
C ARG A 761 -42.64 -31.40 -10.67
N ILE A 762 -42.23 -30.13 -10.60
CA ILE A 762 -42.99 -29.09 -9.87
C ILE A 762 -43.92 -28.31 -10.80
N PHE A 763 -43.47 -27.99 -12.02
CA PHE A 763 -44.23 -27.14 -12.95
C PHE A 763 -44.81 -27.87 -14.16
N ASP A 764 -44.56 -29.17 -14.34
CA ASP A 764 -45.02 -29.98 -15.50
C ASP A 764 -44.60 -29.41 -16.87
N VAL A 765 -43.48 -28.68 -16.88
CA VAL A 765 -42.89 -28.05 -18.05
C VAL A 765 -41.80 -28.97 -18.61
N THR A 766 -42.12 -29.66 -19.69
CA THR A 766 -41.24 -30.60 -20.39
C THR A 766 -40.93 -30.10 -21.81
N THR A 767 -40.03 -30.79 -22.51
CA THR A 767 -39.76 -30.54 -23.93
C THR A 767 -40.99 -30.80 -24.81
N ALA A 768 -41.98 -31.55 -24.32
CA ALA A 768 -43.21 -31.85 -25.03
C ALA A 768 -44.34 -30.84 -24.74
N THR A 769 -44.39 -30.26 -23.52
CA THR A 769 -45.46 -29.33 -23.13
C THR A 769 -45.15 -27.87 -23.51
N GLN A 770 -44.04 -27.31 -23.01
CA GLN A 770 -43.67 -25.91 -23.23
C GLN A 770 -42.17 -25.73 -23.47
N PRO A 771 -41.66 -26.10 -24.67
CA PRO A 771 -40.23 -26.13 -24.96
C PRO A 771 -39.56 -24.74 -24.87
N VAL A 772 -40.24 -23.67 -25.33
CA VAL A 772 -39.68 -22.30 -25.30
C VAL A 772 -39.44 -21.83 -23.87
N LEU A 773 -40.38 -22.11 -22.96
CA LEU A 773 -40.26 -21.74 -21.55
C LEU A 773 -39.13 -22.53 -20.87
N LEU A 774 -39.08 -23.85 -21.09
CA LEU A 774 -38.03 -24.72 -20.57
C LEU A 774 -36.64 -24.24 -20.98
N TYR A 775 -36.39 -24.03 -22.27
CA TYR A 775 -35.08 -23.60 -22.76
C TYR A 775 -34.71 -22.18 -22.31
N SER A 776 -35.69 -21.28 -22.19
CA SER A 776 -35.45 -19.92 -21.68
C SER A 776 -35.00 -19.94 -20.21
N VAL A 777 -35.68 -20.71 -19.36
CA VAL A 777 -35.33 -20.86 -17.95
C VAL A 777 -33.97 -21.55 -17.81
N MET A 778 -33.70 -22.61 -18.59
CA MET A 778 -32.39 -23.27 -18.60
C MET A 778 -31.26 -22.33 -19.03
N ALA A 779 -31.48 -21.52 -20.08
CA ALA A 779 -30.50 -20.55 -20.56
C ALA A 779 -30.21 -19.46 -19.52
N ALA A 780 -31.25 -18.95 -18.85
CA ALA A 780 -31.12 -17.97 -17.78
C ALA A 780 -30.40 -18.55 -16.55
N ALA A 781 -30.79 -19.74 -16.10
CA ALA A 781 -30.15 -20.43 -14.97
C ALA A 781 -28.66 -20.71 -15.26
N ASN A 782 -28.34 -21.18 -16.47
CA ASN A 782 -26.96 -21.35 -16.91
C ASN A 782 -26.20 -20.00 -16.95
N GLY A 783 -26.81 -18.95 -17.50
CA GLY A 783 -26.22 -17.61 -17.53
C GLY A 783 -25.90 -17.05 -16.14
N VAL A 784 -26.83 -17.18 -15.18
CA VAL A 784 -26.64 -16.80 -13.78
C VAL A 784 -25.55 -17.63 -13.13
N TYR A 785 -25.55 -18.95 -13.32
CA TYR A 785 -24.51 -19.85 -12.81
C TYR A 785 -23.12 -19.48 -13.32
N LEU A 786 -23.01 -19.23 -14.62
CA LEU A 786 -21.77 -18.85 -15.28
C LEU A 786 -21.24 -17.50 -14.78
N SER A 787 -22.11 -16.50 -14.72
CA SER A 787 -21.76 -15.17 -14.22
C SER A 787 -21.30 -15.23 -12.75
N SER A 788 -22.03 -15.96 -11.90
CA SER A 788 -21.74 -16.10 -10.47
C SER A 788 -20.39 -16.77 -10.20
N HIS A 789 -20.08 -17.90 -10.84
CA HIS A 789 -18.78 -18.56 -10.60
C HIS A 789 -17.62 -17.85 -11.31
N ASN A 790 -17.84 -17.15 -12.43
CA ASN A 790 -16.82 -16.32 -13.05
C ASN A 790 -16.48 -15.09 -12.20
N SER A 791 -17.49 -14.51 -11.55
CA SER A 791 -17.29 -13.50 -10.50
C SER A 791 -16.55 -14.10 -9.29
N PHE A 792 -16.90 -15.32 -8.88
CA PHE A 792 -16.21 -16.08 -7.83
C PHE A 792 -14.71 -16.26 -8.14
N ARG A 793 -14.37 -16.52 -9.41
CA ARG A 793 -13.00 -16.73 -9.89
C ARG A 793 -12.21 -15.41 -10.09
N GLY A 794 -12.91 -14.28 -10.16
CA GLY A 794 -12.30 -12.96 -10.32
C GLY A 794 -11.97 -12.58 -11.76
N LEU A 795 -12.71 -13.09 -12.74
CA LEU A 795 -12.55 -12.70 -14.16
C LEU A 795 -12.94 -11.23 -14.41
N PRO A 796 -12.44 -10.60 -15.50
CA PRO A 796 -12.83 -9.24 -15.87
C PRO A 796 -14.35 -9.08 -16.04
N LYS A 797 -14.90 -7.92 -15.65
CA LYS A 797 -16.36 -7.64 -15.74
C LYS A 797 -16.94 -7.90 -17.13
N ALA A 798 -16.19 -7.55 -18.18
CA ALA A 798 -16.59 -7.79 -19.56
C ALA A 798 -16.74 -9.29 -19.89
N ALA A 799 -15.82 -10.13 -19.41
CA ALA A 799 -15.90 -11.59 -19.60
C ALA A 799 -17.03 -12.21 -18.79
N ILE A 800 -17.33 -11.69 -17.58
CA ILE A 800 -18.49 -12.12 -16.77
C ILE A 800 -19.80 -11.83 -17.51
N PHE A 801 -19.95 -10.61 -18.04
CA PHE A 801 -21.13 -10.21 -18.80
C PHE A 801 -21.28 -11.00 -20.11
N GLY A 802 -20.20 -11.18 -20.87
CA GLY A 802 -20.23 -12.02 -22.07
C GLY A 802 -20.62 -13.46 -21.77
N ASN A 803 -20.09 -14.04 -20.67
CA ASN A 803 -20.43 -15.40 -20.28
C ASN A 803 -21.89 -15.59 -19.82
N PHE A 804 -22.58 -14.52 -19.39
CA PHE A 804 -24.02 -14.58 -19.09
C PHE A 804 -24.84 -14.87 -20.35
N PHE A 805 -24.51 -14.24 -21.47
CA PHE A 805 -25.17 -14.42 -22.77
C PHE A 805 -24.61 -15.60 -23.58
N ARG A 806 -23.72 -16.41 -22.99
CA ARG A 806 -22.99 -17.48 -23.69
C ARG A 806 -23.91 -18.49 -24.36
N SER A 807 -24.97 -18.92 -23.66
CA SER A 807 -25.93 -19.91 -24.18
C SER A 807 -26.61 -19.43 -25.47
N ILE A 808 -26.93 -18.13 -25.53
CA ILE A 808 -27.58 -17.52 -26.70
C ILE A 808 -26.59 -17.39 -27.85
N MET A 809 -25.38 -16.89 -27.56
CA MET A 809 -24.31 -16.75 -28.56
C MET A 809 -23.82 -18.09 -29.13
N SER A 810 -24.03 -19.21 -28.44
CA SER A 810 -23.61 -20.53 -28.92
C SER A 810 -24.54 -21.17 -29.93
N ILE A 811 -25.79 -20.70 -30.06
CA ILE A 811 -26.79 -21.30 -30.95
C ILE A 811 -26.32 -21.29 -32.42
N PRO A 812 -25.86 -20.16 -33.00
CA PRO A 812 -25.39 -20.16 -34.39
C PRO A 812 -24.19 -21.08 -34.62
N ILE A 813 -23.28 -21.16 -33.64
CA ILE A 813 -22.10 -22.03 -33.72
C ILE A 813 -22.52 -23.51 -33.65
N ALA A 814 -23.49 -23.86 -32.81
CA ALA A 814 -24.00 -25.22 -32.71
C ALA A 814 -24.66 -25.67 -34.02
N ILE A 815 -25.45 -24.80 -34.66
CA ILE A 815 -26.06 -25.06 -35.98
C ILE A 815 -24.97 -25.30 -37.03
N LEU A 816 -23.93 -24.46 -37.05
CA LEU A 816 -22.81 -24.59 -37.98
C LEU A 816 -22.05 -25.91 -37.79
N ILE A 817 -21.73 -26.29 -36.54
CA ILE A 817 -21.05 -27.56 -36.24
C ILE A 817 -21.93 -28.74 -36.64
N ASN A 818 -23.22 -28.69 -36.35
CA ASN A 818 -24.18 -29.74 -36.71
C ASN A 818 -24.26 -29.93 -38.23
N PHE A 819 -24.29 -28.82 -38.99
CA PHE A 819 -24.29 -28.84 -40.44
C PHE A 819 -23.00 -29.46 -41.01
N VAL A 820 -21.82 -29.00 -40.55
CA VAL A 820 -20.53 -29.52 -41.02
C VAL A 820 -20.37 -31.00 -40.70
N ALA A 821 -20.73 -31.42 -39.48
CA ALA A 821 -20.65 -32.82 -39.08
C ALA A 821 -21.60 -33.70 -39.91
N GLY A 822 -22.81 -33.21 -40.24
CA GLY A 822 -23.74 -33.90 -41.12
C GLY A 822 -23.24 -34.03 -42.55
N SER A 823 -22.65 -32.98 -43.12
CA SER A 823 -22.05 -33.03 -44.46
C SER A 823 -20.90 -34.05 -44.52
N ILE A 824 -20.03 -34.08 -43.51
CA ILE A 824 -18.94 -35.06 -43.42
C ILE A 824 -19.50 -36.50 -43.33
N MET A 825 -20.47 -36.75 -42.45
CA MET A 825 -21.07 -38.09 -42.31
C MET A 825 -21.80 -38.55 -43.58
N THR A 826 -22.42 -37.63 -44.30
CA THR A 826 -23.07 -37.92 -45.59
C THR A 826 -22.03 -38.27 -46.66
N VAL A 827 -20.88 -37.58 -46.68
CA VAL A 827 -19.76 -37.87 -47.59
C VAL A 827 -19.11 -39.23 -47.30
N TYR A 828 -19.07 -39.67 -46.04
CA TYR A 828 -18.55 -40.99 -45.65
C TYR A 828 -19.60 -42.12 -45.67
N GLY A 829 -20.80 -41.88 -46.23
CA GLY A 829 -21.79 -42.93 -46.49
C GLY A 829 -22.64 -43.38 -45.29
N ALA A 830 -22.83 -42.54 -44.27
CA ALA A 830 -23.69 -42.88 -43.13
C ALA A 830 -25.18 -42.75 -43.47
N GLU A 831 -25.90 -43.88 -43.59
CA GLU A 831 -27.32 -43.95 -44.01
C GLU A 831 -28.34 -43.28 -43.05
N ALA A 832 -27.91 -42.83 -41.87
CA ALA A 832 -28.78 -42.16 -40.89
C ALA A 832 -28.06 -41.01 -40.13
N ALA A 833 -27.33 -40.17 -40.86
CA ALA A 833 -26.55 -39.06 -40.28
C ALA A 833 -27.38 -38.17 -39.34
N ALA A 834 -28.66 -37.89 -39.66
CA ALA A 834 -29.54 -37.08 -38.82
C ALA A 834 -29.85 -37.71 -37.45
N GLY A 835 -30.12 -39.03 -37.41
CA GLY A 835 -30.40 -39.75 -36.16
C GLY A 835 -29.14 -39.89 -35.28
N ILE A 836 -27.96 -39.97 -35.90
CA ILE A 836 -26.68 -39.92 -35.19
C ILE A 836 -26.45 -38.51 -34.63
N LEU A 837 -26.59 -37.45 -35.44
CA LEU A 837 -26.43 -36.06 -35.01
C LEU A 837 -27.36 -35.70 -33.84
N GLN A 838 -28.59 -36.23 -33.82
CA GLN A 838 -29.53 -36.01 -32.72
C GLN A 838 -29.01 -36.58 -31.39
N LYS A 839 -28.37 -37.77 -31.40
CA LYS A 839 -27.71 -38.34 -30.20
C LYS A 839 -26.48 -37.54 -29.79
N TRP A 840 -25.79 -36.92 -30.75
CA TRP A 840 -24.62 -36.05 -30.54
C TRP A 840 -24.97 -34.59 -30.21
N ALA A 841 -26.25 -34.19 -30.27
CA ALA A 841 -26.67 -32.79 -30.12
C ALA A 841 -26.19 -32.15 -28.80
N ALA A 842 -26.18 -32.91 -27.70
CA ALA A 842 -25.67 -32.45 -26.41
C ALA A 842 -24.16 -32.15 -26.44
N ILE A 843 -23.38 -32.98 -27.12
CA ILE A 843 -21.92 -32.82 -27.29
C ILE A 843 -21.63 -31.63 -28.21
N ILE A 844 -22.39 -31.49 -29.31
CA ILE A 844 -22.29 -30.36 -30.25
C ILE A 844 -22.61 -29.04 -29.54
N SER A 845 -23.72 -29.00 -28.78
CA SER A 845 -24.12 -27.80 -28.03
C SER A 845 -23.11 -27.42 -26.96
N LYS A 846 -22.52 -28.40 -26.24
CA LYS A 846 -21.47 -28.16 -25.25
C LYS A 846 -20.19 -27.62 -25.90
N THR A 847 -19.77 -28.23 -27.02
CA THR A 847 -18.60 -27.81 -27.78
C THR A 847 -18.77 -26.38 -28.31
N ALA A 848 -19.92 -26.05 -28.90
CA ALA A 848 -20.24 -24.70 -29.35
C ALA A 848 -20.20 -23.68 -28.21
N SER A 849 -20.79 -24.01 -27.05
CA SER A 849 -20.75 -23.13 -25.88
C SER A 849 -19.34 -22.86 -25.36
N ASP A 850 -18.45 -23.86 -25.37
CA ASP A 850 -17.06 -23.69 -24.94
C ASP A 850 -16.20 -22.95 -25.97
N ILE A 851 -16.50 -23.07 -27.28
CA ILE A 851 -15.89 -22.24 -28.32
C ILE A 851 -16.21 -20.77 -28.08
N VAL A 852 -17.49 -20.42 -27.86
CA VAL A 852 -17.89 -19.05 -27.51
C VAL A 852 -17.16 -18.57 -26.26
N ALA A 853 -17.06 -19.41 -25.22
CA ALA A 853 -16.33 -19.09 -24.01
C ALA A 853 -14.84 -18.81 -24.29
N GLY A 854 -14.22 -19.61 -25.16
CA GLY A 854 -12.83 -19.43 -25.61
C GLY A 854 -12.63 -18.12 -26.37
N ILE A 855 -13.61 -17.70 -27.19
CA ILE A 855 -13.58 -16.43 -27.92
C ILE A 855 -13.72 -15.24 -26.95
N ILE A 856 -14.72 -15.26 -26.07
CA ILE A 856 -14.98 -14.16 -25.12
C ILE A 856 -13.79 -13.93 -24.21
N GLU A 857 -13.29 -15.00 -23.58
CA GLU A 857 -12.17 -14.85 -22.66
C GLU A 857 -10.84 -14.67 -23.41
N GLY A 858 -10.62 -15.34 -24.54
CA GLY A 858 -9.40 -15.17 -25.34
C GLY A 858 -9.25 -13.77 -25.94
N THR A 859 -10.36 -13.12 -26.34
CA THR A 859 -10.35 -11.71 -26.78
C THR A 859 -10.08 -10.75 -25.63
N ALA A 860 -10.66 -10.99 -24.46
CA ALA A 860 -10.37 -10.23 -23.25
C ALA A 860 -8.88 -10.35 -22.84
N ASP A 861 -8.34 -11.57 -22.84
CA ASP A 861 -6.93 -11.84 -22.53
C ASP A 861 -6.00 -11.19 -23.56
N ARG A 862 -6.36 -11.25 -24.86
CA ARG A 862 -5.61 -10.57 -25.94
C ARG A 862 -5.55 -9.06 -25.73
N TYR A 863 -6.68 -8.42 -25.44
CA TYR A 863 -6.73 -6.98 -25.23
C TYR A 863 -5.92 -6.57 -24.00
N ALA A 864 -6.05 -7.32 -22.90
CA ALA A 864 -5.26 -7.11 -21.69
C ALA A 864 -3.75 -7.23 -21.98
N ASN A 865 -3.32 -8.27 -22.69
CA ASN A 865 -1.91 -8.47 -23.04
C ASN A 865 -1.37 -7.33 -23.90
N ILE A 866 -2.07 -6.92 -24.97
CA ILE A 866 -1.63 -5.81 -25.83
C ILE A 866 -1.50 -4.51 -25.03
N ARG A 867 -2.50 -4.19 -24.18
CA ARG A 867 -2.49 -2.98 -23.36
C ARG A 867 -1.33 -2.98 -22.37
N THR A 868 -1.07 -4.12 -21.71
CA THR A 868 0.06 -4.27 -20.79
C THR A 868 1.37 -4.07 -21.54
N ARG A 869 1.58 -4.77 -22.66
CA ARG A 869 2.82 -4.65 -23.45
C ARG A 869 3.05 -3.24 -23.99
N PHE A 870 2.00 -2.56 -24.44
CA PHE A 870 2.10 -1.18 -24.90
C PHE A 870 2.57 -0.23 -23.79
N ARG A 871 2.06 -0.40 -22.57
CA ARG A 871 2.50 0.36 -21.40
C ARG A 871 3.98 0.10 -21.07
N GLU A 872 4.43 -1.14 -21.18
CA GLU A 872 5.83 -1.51 -20.89
C GLU A 872 6.81 -0.92 -21.89
N TYR A 873 6.52 -1.02 -23.20
CA TYR A 873 7.34 -0.39 -24.23
C TYR A 873 7.35 1.14 -24.06
N ARG A 874 6.21 1.76 -23.75
CA ARG A 874 6.15 3.21 -23.50
C ARG A 874 6.94 3.63 -22.27
N LYS A 875 6.95 2.84 -21.18
CA LYS A 875 7.81 3.07 -20.01
C LYS A 875 9.28 3.02 -20.43
N LYS A 876 9.68 1.98 -21.16
CA LYS A 876 11.07 1.83 -21.63
C LYS A 876 11.52 2.93 -22.57
N LEU A 877 10.65 3.38 -23.48
CA LEU A 877 10.94 4.52 -24.33
C LEU A 877 11.15 5.80 -23.50
N SER A 878 10.27 6.05 -22.53
CA SER A 878 10.41 7.21 -21.63
C SER A 878 11.69 7.16 -20.81
N ASP A 879 12.07 5.99 -20.28
CA ASP A 879 13.31 5.82 -19.52
C ASP A 879 14.53 6.06 -20.42
N LEU A 880 14.52 5.53 -21.65
CA LEU A 880 15.56 5.79 -22.64
C LEU A 880 15.67 7.28 -22.94
N MET A 881 14.55 7.98 -23.16
CA MET A 881 14.57 9.42 -23.41
C MET A 881 15.17 10.23 -22.25
N ALA A 882 14.89 9.83 -21.01
CA ALA A 882 15.49 10.47 -19.85
C ALA A 882 17.01 10.28 -19.81
N ILE A 883 17.50 9.09 -20.17
CA ILE A 883 18.95 8.81 -20.27
C ILE A 883 19.57 9.64 -21.39
N TYR A 884 18.93 9.71 -22.56
CA TYR A 884 19.41 10.52 -23.68
C TYR A 884 19.50 12.00 -23.31
N ALA A 885 18.49 12.55 -22.63
CA ALA A 885 18.52 13.92 -22.13
C ALA A 885 19.70 14.16 -21.15
N GLN A 886 20.03 13.18 -20.30
CA GLN A 886 21.20 13.28 -19.42
C GLN A 886 22.52 13.26 -20.21
N ILE A 887 22.62 12.40 -21.24
CA ILE A 887 23.79 12.38 -22.13
C ILE A 887 23.93 13.70 -22.89
N GLU A 888 22.83 14.29 -23.37
CA GLU A 888 22.82 15.62 -24.00
C GLU A 888 23.31 16.71 -23.05
N LEU A 889 22.89 16.67 -21.78
CA LEU A 889 23.36 17.62 -20.77
C LEU A 889 24.86 17.46 -20.44
N LEU A 890 25.38 16.22 -20.49
CA LEU A 890 26.81 15.94 -20.29
C LEU A 890 27.67 16.33 -21.49
N PHE A 891 27.12 16.28 -22.72
CA PHE A 891 27.83 16.56 -23.97
C PHE A 891 27.08 17.55 -24.88
N PRO A 892 26.79 18.78 -24.44
CA PRO A 892 25.91 19.72 -25.15
C PRO A 892 26.43 20.15 -26.52
N GLU A 893 27.75 20.09 -26.73
CA GLU A 893 28.41 20.50 -27.99
C GLU A 893 28.43 19.39 -29.06
N THR A 894 28.02 18.17 -28.72
CA THR A 894 28.11 17.00 -29.60
C THR A 894 26.72 16.55 -30.01
N LYS A 895 26.50 16.25 -31.29
CA LYS A 895 25.25 15.61 -31.72
C LYS A 895 25.16 14.22 -31.07
N THR A 896 24.18 14.02 -30.20
CA THR A 896 24.01 12.81 -29.40
C THR A 896 23.73 11.56 -30.20
N LEU A 897 23.05 11.68 -31.34
CA LEU A 897 22.84 10.57 -32.27
C LEU A 897 24.16 10.01 -32.83
N GLU A 898 25.15 10.87 -33.11
CA GLU A 898 26.47 10.44 -33.60
C GLU A 898 27.30 9.74 -32.51
N LEU A 899 27.10 10.08 -31.23
CA LEU A 899 27.75 9.44 -30.08
C LEU A 899 27.33 7.98 -29.90
N LEU A 900 26.07 7.66 -30.23
CA LEU A 900 25.53 6.29 -30.13
C LEU A 900 25.91 5.41 -31.32
N GLU A 901 26.06 6.01 -32.50
CA GLU A 901 26.55 5.32 -33.70
C GLU A 901 28.06 5.06 -33.64
N ASN A 902 28.85 5.99 -33.07
CA ASN A 902 30.31 5.90 -32.98
C ASN A 902 30.82 5.92 -31.53
N THR A 903 30.63 4.81 -30.83
CA THR A 903 30.93 4.74 -29.39
C THR A 903 32.43 4.72 -29.03
N ALA A 904 33.31 4.47 -30.01
CA ALA A 904 34.76 4.57 -29.81
C ALA A 904 35.19 5.99 -29.37
N LYS A 905 34.48 7.03 -29.83
CA LYS A 905 34.72 8.43 -29.41
C LYS A 905 34.28 8.72 -27.97
N ILE A 906 33.32 7.95 -27.42
CA ILE A 906 32.95 8.03 -26.00
C ILE A 906 34.11 7.51 -25.14
N GLN A 907 34.72 6.38 -25.52
CA GLN A 907 35.84 5.78 -24.77
C GLN A 907 37.10 6.67 -24.72
N GLU A 908 37.40 7.42 -25.77
CA GLU A 908 38.56 8.34 -25.81
C GLU A 908 38.38 9.61 -24.96
N LYS A 909 37.16 9.97 -24.56
CA LYS A 909 36.84 11.18 -23.77
C LYS A 909 36.04 10.92 -22.46
N ALA A 910 35.86 9.67 -22.03
CA ALA A 910 34.82 9.32 -21.06
C ALA A 910 35.07 9.77 -19.60
N ASN A 911 34.14 10.58 -19.08
CA ASN A 911 33.77 10.58 -17.65
C ASN A 911 33.15 9.23 -17.27
N ALA A 912 33.40 8.75 -16.05
CA ALA A 912 32.86 7.47 -15.53
C ALA A 912 31.33 7.36 -15.62
N GLU A 913 30.61 8.48 -15.60
CA GLU A 913 29.14 8.55 -15.70
C GLU A 913 28.60 8.09 -17.06
N ALA A 914 29.28 8.42 -18.17
CA ALA A 914 28.84 8.04 -19.52
C ALA A 914 28.89 6.52 -19.72
N GLN A 915 29.90 5.84 -19.15
CA GLN A 915 30.02 4.39 -19.19
C GLN A 915 28.92 3.68 -18.38
N VAL A 916 28.41 4.31 -17.31
CA VAL A 916 27.27 3.79 -16.54
C VAL A 916 25.98 3.91 -17.35
N MET A 917 25.73 5.07 -17.98
CA MET A 917 24.55 5.29 -18.82
C MET A 917 24.48 4.31 -20.00
N GLU A 918 25.61 4.01 -20.62
CA GLU A 918 25.72 3.03 -21.68
C GLU A 918 25.31 1.61 -21.24
N LYS A 919 25.81 1.16 -20.07
CA LYS A 919 25.39 -0.13 -19.49
C LYS A 919 23.89 -0.16 -19.20
N ILE A 920 23.32 0.97 -18.77
CA ILE A 920 21.88 1.10 -18.55
C ILE A 920 21.13 0.95 -19.89
N ILE A 921 21.57 1.59 -20.98
CA ILE A 921 20.97 1.44 -22.31
C ILE A 921 20.98 -0.04 -22.74
N CYS A 922 22.10 -0.77 -22.53
CA CYS A 922 22.17 -2.21 -22.78
C CYS A 922 21.09 -3.00 -22.01
N ILE A 923 20.82 -2.64 -20.75
CA ILE A 923 19.76 -3.26 -19.94
C ILE A 923 18.38 -3.02 -20.55
N HIS A 924 18.09 -1.79 -20.97
CA HIS A 924 16.82 -1.48 -21.64
C HIS A 924 16.66 -2.24 -22.97
N ALA A 925 17.74 -2.41 -23.74
CA ALA A 925 17.74 -3.19 -24.98
C ALA A 925 17.55 -4.70 -24.73
N LEU A 926 18.15 -5.27 -23.67
CA LEU A 926 17.94 -6.66 -23.27
C LEU A 926 16.48 -6.93 -22.87
N ASP A 927 15.84 -5.98 -22.19
CA ASP A 927 14.41 -6.09 -21.87
C ASP A 927 13.54 -6.00 -23.13
N ALA A 928 13.87 -5.11 -24.07
CA ALA A 928 13.14 -4.99 -25.33
C ALA A 928 13.26 -6.24 -26.20
N LEU A 929 14.46 -6.84 -26.28
CA LEU A 929 14.70 -8.16 -26.87
C LEU A 929 13.81 -9.22 -26.21
N TYR A 930 13.78 -9.26 -24.89
CA TYR A 930 12.95 -10.20 -24.15
C TYR A 930 11.46 -10.00 -24.42
N PHE A 931 10.98 -8.75 -24.45
CA PHE A 931 9.60 -8.46 -24.80
C PHE A 931 9.26 -8.98 -26.20
N TRP A 932 10.07 -8.65 -27.20
CA TRP A 932 9.83 -9.05 -28.59
C TRP A 932 9.78 -10.56 -28.80
N MET A 933 10.72 -11.28 -28.15
CA MET A 933 10.93 -12.70 -28.35
C MET A 933 10.16 -13.60 -27.38
N TYR A 934 9.79 -13.12 -26.20
CA TYR A 934 9.23 -13.99 -25.15
C TYR A 934 7.82 -13.58 -24.71
N GLN A 935 7.48 -12.29 -24.72
CA GLN A 935 6.21 -11.82 -24.16
C GLN A 935 5.04 -11.90 -25.17
N PRO A 936 3.82 -12.26 -24.71
CA PRO A 936 2.68 -12.49 -25.59
C PRO A 936 2.21 -11.16 -26.20
N ARG A 937 1.97 -11.17 -27.52
CA ARG A 937 1.47 -10.01 -28.29
C ARG A 937 2.38 -8.76 -28.26
N ALA A 938 3.62 -8.88 -27.82
CA ALA A 938 4.57 -7.78 -27.80
C ALA A 938 4.84 -7.18 -29.19
N ARG A 939 4.99 -8.03 -30.22
CA ARG A 939 5.16 -7.60 -31.63
C ARG A 939 4.04 -6.66 -32.13
N SER A 940 2.79 -6.95 -31.75
CA SER A 940 1.66 -6.08 -32.09
C SER A 940 1.72 -4.76 -31.33
N ALA A 941 2.09 -4.79 -30.05
CA ALA A 941 2.16 -3.60 -29.22
C ALA A 941 3.26 -2.62 -29.65
N ILE A 942 4.45 -3.11 -29.98
CA ILE A 942 5.55 -2.25 -30.46
C ILE A 942 5.25 -1.67 -31.85
N SER A 943 4.63 -2.43 -32.76
CA SER A 943 4.20 -1.87 -34.05
C SER A 943 3.20 -0.73 -33.88
N HIS A 944 2.25 -0.86 -32.94
CA HIS A 944 1.36 0.25 -32.58
C HIS A 944 2.13 1.44 -31.96
N LEU A 945 3.14 1.18 -31.12
CA LEU A 945 3.95 2.22 -30.51
C LEU A 945 4.75 3.00 -31.56
N MET A 946 5.47 2.30 -32.45
CA MET A 946 6.29 2.91 -33.50
C MET A 946 5.47 3.80 -34.44
N ASN A 947 4.20 3.44 -34.68
CA ASN A 947 3.27 4.26 -35.47
C ASN A 947 2.70 5.48 -34.72
N SER A 948 2.90 5.56 -33.40
CA SER A 948 2.33 6.62 -32.55
C SER A 948 3.35 7.66 -32.06
N ILE A 949 4.64 7.38 -32.23
CA ILE A 949 5.76 8.23 -31.79
C ILE A 949 6.36 9.00 -32.97
N SER A 950 7.12 10.05 -32.67
CA SER A 950 7.84 10.85 -33.67
C SER A 950 8.96 10.06 -34.36
N GLU A 951 9.47 10.58 -35.49
CA GLU A 951 10.58 9.95 -36.22
C GLU A 951 11.87 9.95 -35.39
N GLU A 952 12.16 11.02 -34.66
CA GLU A 952 13.30 11.10 -33.75
C GLU A 952 13.22 10.05 -32.64
N GLU A 953 12.05 9.90 -32.00
CA GLU A 953 11.84 8.88 -30.96
C GLU A 953 11.97 7.46 -31.51
N ARG A 954 11.53 7.25 -32.75
CA ARG A 954 11.69 5.97 -33.43
C ARG A 954 13.15 5.66 -33.72
N HIS A 955 13.91 6.64 -34.21
CA HIS A 955 15.34 6.49 -34.48
C HIS A 955 16.11 6.19 -33.20
N ILE A 956 15.88 6.95 -32.12
CA ILE A 956 16.49 6.72 -30.80
C ILE A 956 16.20 5.31 -30.29
N TRP A 957 14.94 4.86 -30.39
CA TRP A 957 14.56 3.51 -29.99
C TRP A 957 15.35 2.46 -30.75
N VAL A 958 15.40 2.53 -32.09
CA VAL A 958 16.07 1.53 -32.90
C VAL A 958 17.59 1.56 -32.71
N THR A 959 18.23 2.73 -32.74
CA THR A 959 19.68 2.87 -32.55
C THR A 959 20.12 2.31 -31.19
N SER A 960 19.35 2.56 -30.13
CA SER A 960 19.65 2.00 -28.81
C SER A 960 19.69 0.46 -28.78
N GLN A 961 18.95 -0.23 -29.67
CA GLN A 961 18.94 -1.70 -29.71
C GLN A 961 20.27 -2.28 -30.22
N PHE A 962 21.00 -1.55 -31.07
CA PHE A 962 22.27 -2.04 -31.63
C PHE A 962 23.39 -2.19 -30.59
N THR A 963 23.21 -1.65 -29.38
CA THR A 963 24.07 -1.95 -28.22
C THR A 963 24.14 -3.46 -27.91
N LEU A 964 23.14 -4.24 -28.34
CA LEU A 964 23.13 -5.71 -28.23
C LEU A 964 24.18 -6.41 -29.10
N LEU A 965 24.91 -5.72 -29.99
CA LEU A 965 26.04 -6.33 -30.72
C LEU A 965 27.25 -6.60 -29.80
N ARG A 966 27.27 -6.02 -28.60
CA ARG A 966 28.41 -6.07 -27.66
C ARG A 966 28.41 -7.31 -26.80
N GLN A 967 28.62 -8.45 -27.44
CA GLN A 967 28.62 -9.76 -26.79
C GLN A 967 29.56 -9.87 -25.57
N LYS A 968 30.80 -9.35 -25.68
CA LYS A 968 31.80 -9.48 -24.62
C LYS A 968 31.39 -8.73 -23.34
N GLU A 969 30.97 -7.47 -23.48
CA GLU A 969 30.54 -6.62 -22.37
C GLU A 969 29.28 -7.17 -21.70
N ILE A 970 28.28 -7.53 -22.50
CA ILE A 970 27.01 -8.07 -21.98
C ILE A 970 27.24 -9.42 -21.28
N SER A 971 28.08 -10.29 -21.83
CA SER A 971 28.42 -11.58 -21.18
C SER A 971 29.13 -11.35 -19.85
N GLN A 972 30.06 -10.40 -19.79
CA GLN A 972 30.74 -10.03 -18.54
C GLN A 972 29.74 -9.46 -17.51
N MET A 973 28.75 -8.66 -17.93
CA MET A 973 27.70 -8.18 -17.03
C MET A 973 26.92 -9.33 -16.39
N PHE A 974 26.55 -10.36 -17.17
CA PHE A 974 25.88 -11.53 -16.61
C PHE A 974 26.77 -12.31 -15.62
N ILE A 975 28.05 -12.53 -15.97
CA ILE A 975 29.03 -13.23 -15.13
C ILE A 975 29.27 -12.47 -13.82
N ASN A 976 29.31 -11.13 -13.88
CA ASN A 976 29.45 -10.26 -12.71
C ASN A 976 28.18 -10.23 -11.83
N GLY A 977 27.15 -11.02 -12.12
CA GLY A 977 26.01 -11.23 -11.24
C GLY A 977 24.85 -10.24 -11.43
N VAL A 978 24.76 -9.54 -12.57
CA VAL A 978 23.69 -8.55 -12.83
C VAL A 978 22.26 -9.13 -12.70
N LEU A 979 22.06 -10.44 -12.97
CA LEU A 979 20.79 -11.16 -12.75
C LEU A 979 20.82 -12.22 -11.63
N GLY A 980 21.85 -12.22 -10.78
CA GLY A 980 22.03 -13.22 -9.72
C GLY A 980 22.55 -14.58 -10.22
N PRO A 981 22.56 -15.62 -9.37
CA PRO A 981 23.25 -16.90 -9.65
C PRO A 981 22.61 -17.73 -10.77
N ASP A 982 21.30 -17.59 -11.00
CA ASP A 982 20.54 -18.33 -12.03
C ASP A 982 20.62 -17.67 -13.44
N PHE A 983 21.69 -16.92 -13.75
CA PHE A 983 21.82 -16.09 -14.97
C PHE A 983 21.99 -16.90 -16.28
N ALA A 984 22.42 -18.16 -16.22
CA ALA A 984 22.79 -18.96 -17.40
C ALA A 984 21.67 -19.04 -18.47
N ARG A 985 20.40 -19.06 -18.05
CA ARG A 985 19.24 -19.08 -18.96
C ARG A 985 19.07 -17.76 -19.70
N ALA A 986 19.31 -16.63 -19.03
CA ALA A 986 19.22 -15.31 -19.64
C ALA A 986 20.37 -15.07 -20.63
N LEU A 987 21.59 -15.49 -20.26
CA LEU A 987 22.76 -15.38 -21.13
C LEU A 987 22.61 -16.21 -22.41
N SER A 988 22.21 -17.49 -22.28
CA SER A 988 21.96 -18.35 -23.45
C SER A 988 20.84 -17.83 -24.34
N PHE A 989 19.78 -17.26 -23.74
CA PHE A 989 18.71 -16.61 -24.49
C PHE A 989 19.21 -15.40 -25.29
N TYR A 990 20.00 -14.52 -24.66
CA TYR A 990 20.59 -13.36 -25.34
C TYR A 990 21.45 -13.81 -26.53
N LEU A 991 22.46 -14.66 -26.30
CA LEU A 991 23.40 -15.09 -27.33
C LEU A 991 22.75 -15.77 -28.53
N SER A 992 21.63 -16.47 -28.31
CA SER A 992 20.93 -17.20 -29.39
C SER A 992 19.93 -16.35 -30.19
N ARG A 993 19.45 -15.21 -29.67
CA ARG A 993 18.29 -14.50 -30.23
C ARG A 993 18.52 -13.05 -30.60
N TYR A 994 19.57 -12.43 -30.09
CA TYR A 994 19.84 -11.03 -30.43
C TYR A 994 20.01 -10.78 -31.96
N PRO A 995 20.58 -11.68 -32.80
CA PRO A 995 20.77 -11.39 -34.23
C PRO A 995 19.43 -11.28 -34.98
N GLU A 996 18.54 -12.26 -34.76
CA GLU A 996 17.19 -12.30 -35.36
C GLU A 996 16.37 -11.06 -34.95
N TYR A 997 16.49 -10.64 -33.68
CA TYR A 997 15.82 -9.44 -33.18
C TYR A 997 16.30 -8.17 -33.86
N LEU A 998 17.62 -7.98 -34.00
CA LEU A 998 18.17 -6.78 -34.62
C LEU A 998 17.80 -6.68 -36.11
N GLU A 999 17.71 -7.80 -36.82
CA GLU A 999 17.24 -7.83 -38.21
C GLU A 999 15.76 -7.41 -38.33
N ASP A 1000 14.91 -7.86 -37.41
CA ASP A 1000 13.51 -7.42 -37.35
C ASP A 1000 13.37 -5.93 -37.00
N MET A 1001 14.24 -5.38 -36.14
CA MET A 1001 14.22 -3.97 -35.75
C MET A 1001 14.58 -3.03 -36.90
N LYS A 1002 15.45 -3.46 -37.83
CA LYS A 1002 15.80 -2.68 -39.03
C LYS A 1002 14.59 -2.34 -39.91
N ARG A 1003 13.50 -3.11 -39.84
CA ARG A 1003 12.27 -2.87 -40.62
C ARG A 1003 11.46 -1.66 -40.13
N PHE A 1004 11.81 -1.09 -38.98
CA PHE A 1004 11.14 0.08 -38.41
C PHE A 1004 11.88 1.40 -38.69
N VAL A 1005 13.03 1.35 -39.36
CA VAL A 1005 13.81 2.52 -39.78
C VAL A 1005 13.43 2.91 -41.20
#